data_AF-A0A7C5ZZ57-F1
#
_entry.id   AF-A0A7C5ZZ57-F1
#
_cell.length_a   1.000
_cell.length_b   1.000
_cell.length_c   1.000
_cell.angle_alpha   90.00
_cell.angle_beta   90.00
_cell.angle_gamma   90.00
#
_symmetry.space_group_name_H-M   'P 1'
#
loop_
_entity.id
_entity.type
_entity.pdbx_description
1 polymer ?
#
loop_
_entity_poly.entity_id
_entity_poly.type
_entity_poly.pdbx_seq_one_letter_code
_entity_poly.pdbx_strand_id
1 'polypeptide(L)'
;MAEEPRIGVFVCHCGKNIGGVVDVVKVAEYAKTLPNVVYASHSLYTCSDAGQAEIKKVIKEYRLNRVVVASCSPKMHEPTFRACVSEAGLNPYLFEMANIREHCSWVHMNDPEGATLKSMDLVKMAVAKARLLEPLEPIIVPVERTVLVIGGGLAGMRAALDVADSGYKVMLVEKSPRLGGKTILLGKTFPKVDCTACLVDEMVSRVLTHPRIRVLTLSEVAGVDGYVGNFIVRVRRSSPKVSEKCVGCGRCVEKCPVETDEDFSHGLSKRKAIYLVENALSNTGCEQGFEKILHIPGLVGSPRTAVVDGKNCIGCGKCVEACPVNAIDLKAPGVEEVFKAGAIIIATGFDLFNPLRKPEYGYGRLRNVLTSMEFERMLTPDGPTRGKLVRPSDMNPVGKIAFVQCVGCRDEQTNIYCSRICCMITLKQALLVKKNNPKIDITVFYIDVRAGGKEYETIFRMAREAGIRFIRGRPSSVEEVDGMLTVSAEDTLSGEKVEEPFDIVVLAVGMQPTEGSDRIGEILRVPRDQYGFFMEAHIKLKPVETVVNGIFLAGSCAGPTDIPMTIARGHAAASKTLMLFSKDFIELEPITSYVDPMKCKGCLACTKMCPYQALKPVELEGRKVIQVTQSMCAGCGTCTAGCPFNALNQHHFTDEQIFAQIDAALEENPKDKIISFNCNWCSYAGADMAGVSRFEYPSSVRIIRVMCSGRVSEKMIIRAFEKGAGMVLVAPCHPADCHYISGNEWARRRVESLKKRLGKMGVNPERLWFVYVSAAEGNVYQNTIIKMHDVLQKLKRGEIGWGVEEAKAVA
;
A
#
# COMPACT_ATOMS: atom_id res chain seq x y z
N MET A 1 18.63 -40.73 6.08
CA MET A 1 18.07 -40.98 4.74
C MET A 1 16.64 -40.47 4.75
N ALA A 2 16.18 -39.77 3.71
CA ALA A 2 14.79 -39.36 3.64
C ALA A 2 13.88 -40.61 3.58
N GLU A 3 12.77 -40.61 4.30
CA GLU A 3 11.80 -41.71 4.29
C GLU A 3 11.21 -41.85 2.87
N GLU A 4 11.01 -43.08 2.41
CA GLU A 4 10.39 -43.35 1.11
C GLU A 4 8.97 -42.74 1.06
N PRO A 5 8.59 -42.01 -0.02
CA PRO A 5 7.24 -41.47 -0.12
C PRO A 5 6.17 -42.59 -0.12
N ARG A 6 5.13 -42.38 0.68
CA ARG A 6 3.93 -43.21 0.81
C ARG A 6 2.72 -42.30 0.67
N ILE A 7 2.13 -42.31 -0.53
CA ILE A 7 1.15 -41.32 -0.97
C ILE A 7 -0.25 -41.92 -0.92
N GLY A 8 -1.19 -41.21 -0.29
CA GLY A 8 -2.62 -41.47 -0.42
C GLY A 8 -3.27 -40.50 -1.39
N VAL A 9 -3.99 -41.01 -2.40
CA VAL A 9 -4.70 -40.19 -3.40
C VAL A 9 -6.21 -40.30 -3.19
N PHE A 10 -6.89 -39.17 -2.99
CA PHE A 10 -8.34 -39.13 -2.77
C PHE A 10 -9.01 -38.33 -3.89
N VAL A 11 -9.87 -38.99 -4.68
CA VAL A 11 -10.54 -38.37 -5.83
C VAL A 11 -12.01 -38.05 -5.50
N CYS A 12 -12.37 -36.77 -5.57
CA CYS A 12 -13.69 -36.30 -5.18
C CYS A 12 -14.67 -36.32 -6.36
N HIS A 13 -15.90 -36.79 -6.13
CA HIS A 13 -17.00 -36.64 -7.10
C HIS A 13 -17.62 -35.23 -7.05
N CYS A 14 -17.61 -34.59 -5.88
CA CYS A 14 -18.28 -33.32 -5.61
C CYS A 14 -19.76 -33.37 -6.04
N GLY A 15 -20.44 -34.46 -5.70
CA GLY A 15 -21.75 -34.79 -6.26
C GLY A 15 -21.66 -35.01 -7.77
N LYS A 16 -22.40 -34.23 -8.56
CA LYS A 16 -22.32 -34.25 -10.03
C LYS A 16 -21.35 -33.22 -10.62
N ASN A 17 -20.72 -32.39 -9.79
CA ASN A 17 -19.84 -31.33 -10.29
C ASN A 17 -18.56 -31.86 -10.95
N ILE A 18 -17.99 -32.94 -10.42
CA ILE A 18 -16.84 -33.65 -11.03
C ILE A 18 -17.33 -34.96 -11.63
N GLY A 19 -18.00 -35.80 -10.83
CA GLY A 19 -18.47 -37.13 -11.24
C GLY A 19 -19.55 -37.14 -12.33
N GLY A 20 -20.11 -35.98 -12.69
CA GLY A 20 -21.03 -35.85 -13.83
C GLY A 20 -20.33 -35.71 -15.19
N VAL A 21 -19.01 -35.47 -15.21
CA VAL A 21 -18.23 -35.25 -16.44
C VAL A 21 -16.97 -36.11 -16.46
N VAL A 22 -16.25 -36.17 -15.34
CA VAL A 22 -15.03 -36.96 -15.20
C VAL A 22 -15.39 -38.35 -14.68
N ASP A 23 -14.83 -39.39 -15.28
CA ASP A 23 -14.88 -40.74 -14.73
C ASP A 23 -13.93 -40.85 -13.52
N VAL A 24 -14.45 -40.47 -12.36
CA VAL A 24 -13.72 -40.41 -11.09
C VAL A 24 -13.21 -41.78 -10.66
N VAL A 25 -13.94 -42.85 -10.96
CA VAL A 25 -13.52 -44.23 -10.61
C VAL A 25 -12.29 -44.59 -11.42
N LYS A 26 -12.31 -44.34 -12.74
CA LYS A 26 -11.16 -44.58 -13.61
C LYS A 26 -9.94 -43.75 -13.19
N VAL A 27 -10.13 -42.49 -12.78
CA VAL A 27 -9.03 -41.64 -12.26
C VAL A 27 -8.44 -42.21 -10.97
N ALA A 28 -9.26 -42.72 -10.05
CA ALA A 28 -8.80 -43.34 -8.81
C ALA A 28 -8.05 -44.66 -9.06
N GLU A 29 -8.52 -45.50 -9.98
CA GLU A 29 -7.81 -46.73 -10.37
C GLU A 29 -6.48 -46.42 -11.06
N TYR A 30 -6.46 -45.43 -11.96
CA TYR A 30 -5.21 -44.94 -12.55
C TYR A 30 -4.22 -44.45 -11.48
N ALA A 31 -4.69 -43.72 -10.47
CA ALA A 31 -3.82 -43.21 -9.41
C ALA A 31 -3.07 -44.32 -8.65
N LYS A 32 -3.65 -45.52 -8.51
CA LYS A 32 -2.99 -46.69 -7.88
C LYS A 32 -1.75 -47.17 -8.63
N THR A 33 -1.70 -46.92 -9.94
CA THR A 33 -0.57 -47.31 -10.80
C THR A 33 0.64 -46.37 -10.68
N LEU A 34 0.47 -45.21 -10.04
CA LEU A 34 1.50 -44.20 -9.98
C LEU A 34 2.58 -44.53 -8.94
N PRO A 35 3.84 -44.15 -9.18
CA PRO A 35 4.92 -44.41 -8.22
C PRO A 35 4.63 -43.87 -6.83
N ASN A 36 4.94 -44.68 -5.80
CA ASN A 36 4.77 -44.34 -4.39
C ASN A 36 3.31 -44.17 -3.90
N VAL A 37 2.30 -44.37 -4.75
CA VAL A 37 0.90 -44.40 -4.32
C VAL A 37 0.59 -45.74 -3.67
N VAL A 38 0.35 -45.73 -2.37
CA VAL A 38 0.05 -46.94 -1.58
C VAL A 38 -1.44 -47.10 -1.30
N TYR A 39 -2.21 -46.04 -1.52
CA TYR A 39 -3.65 -46.02 -1.38
C TYR A 39 -4.26 -45.02 -2.35
N ALA A 40 -5.33 -45.40 -3.04
CA ALA A 40 -6.18 -44.46 -3.75
C ALA A 40 -7.65 -44.82 -3.58
N SER A 41 -8.49 -43.83 -3.28
CA SER A 41 -9.94 -43.99 -3.16
C SER A 41 -10.68 -42.83 -3.83
N HIS A 42 -12.00 -42.99 -3.93
CA HIS A 42 -12.90 -41.93 -4.36
C HIS A 42 -14.10 -41.79 -3.43
N SER A 43 -14.57 -40.57 -3.21
CA SER A 43 -15.69 -40.27 -2.32
C SER A 43 -16.63 -39.19 -2.88
N LEU A 44 -17.91 -39.21 -2.48
CA LEU A 44 -18.90 -38.24 -2.95
C LEU A 44 -18.50 -36.79 -2.63
N TYR A 45 -18.05 -36.55 -1.38
CA TYR A 45 -17.62 -35.25 -0.90
C TYR A 45 -16.40 -35.39 0.01
N THR A 46 -15.19 -35.29 -0.55
CA THR A 46 -13.95 -35.48 0.21
C THR A 46 -13.73 -34.39 1.29
N CYS A 47 -14.28 -33.19 1.11
CA CYS A 47 -14.21 -32.12 2.12
C CYS A 47 -15.22 -32.26 3.27
N SER A 48 -16.19 -33.18 3.17
CA SER A 48 -17.13 -33.44 4.27
C SER A 48 -16.44 -34.08 5.47
N ASP A 49 -17.08 -34.05 6.64
CA ASP A 49 -16.56 -34.68 7.86
C ASP A 49 -16.23 -36.16 7.66
N ALA A 50 -17.08 -36.88 6.91
CA ALA A 50 -16.85 -38.29 6.56
C ALA A 50 -15.60 -38.47 5.69
N GLY A 51 -15.42 -37.62 4.66
CA GLY A 51 -14.25 -37.66 3.78
C GLY A 51 -12.96 -37.29 4.52
N GLN A 52 -13.01 -36.28 5.39
CA GLN A 52 -11.87 -35.92 6.24
C GLN A 52 -11.54 -37.02 7.25
N ALA A 53 -12.54 -37.67 7.85
CA ALA A 53 -12.33 -38.81 8.74
C ALA A 53 -11.67 -40.00 8.02
N GLU A 54 -12.06 -40.26 6.77
CA GLU A 54 -11.43 -41.28 5.92
C GLU A 54 -9.94 -40.95 5.68
N ILE A 55 -9.62 -39.72 5.27
CA ILE A 55 -8.23 -39.29 5.08
C ILE A 55 -7.42 -39.50 6.38
N LYS A 56 -7.93 -39.02 7.52
CA LYS A 56 -7.25 -39.16 8.83
C LYS A 56 -7.04 -40.62 9.23
N LYS A 57 -8.02 -41.49 8.96
CA LYS A 57 -7.93 -42.93 9.20
C LYS A 57 -6.84 -43.57 8.33
N VAL A 58 -6.89 -43.33 7.03
CA VAL A 58 -5.96 -43.92 6.05
C VAL A 58 -4.53 -43.46 6.28
N ILE A 59 -4.30 -42.19 6.68
CA ILE A 59 -2.96 -41.70 7.07
C ILE A 59 -2.33 -42.62 8.11
N LYS A 60 -3.09 -43.02 9.13
CA LYS A 60 -2.61 -43.91 10.21
C LYS A 60 -2.50 -45.36 9.76
N GLU A 61 -3.52 -45.88 9.08
CA GLU A 61 -3.61 -47.28 8.66
C GLU A 61 -2.51 -47.66 7.65
N TYR A 62 -2.30 -46.81 6.64
CA TYR A 62 -1.32 -47.05 5.58
C TYR A 62 0.03 -46.37 5.82
N ARG A 63 0.20 -45.70 6.98
CA ARG A 63 1.39 -44.91 7.33
C ARG A 63 1.75 -43.94 6.20
N LEU A 64 0.79 -43.14 5.78
CA LEU A 64 1.01 -42.17 4.72
C LEU A 64 1.90 -41.05 5.23
N ASN A 65 2.89 -40.67 4.43
CA ASN A 65 3.69 -39.47 4.68
C ASN A 65 3.45 -38.40 3.63
N ARG A 66 2.53 -38.60 2.66
CA ARG A 66 2.05 -37.59 1.71
C ARG A 66 0.58 -37.82 1.41
N VAL A 67 -0.16 -36.75 1.15
CA VAL A 67 -1.58 -36.83 0.72
C VAL A 67 -1.80 -35.97 -0.51
N VAL A 68 -2.48 -36.53 -1.51
CA VAL A 68 -2.96 -35.82 -2.70
C VAL A 68 -4.48 -35.86 -2.71
N VAL A 69 -5.13 -34.71 -2.82
CA VAL A 69 -6.58 -34.64 -3.00
C VAL A 69 -6.89 -34.06 -4.39
N ALA A 70 -7.55 -34.87 -5.21
CA ALA A 70 -8.01 -34.49 -6.54
C ALA A 70 -9.46 -34.01 -6.46
N SER A 71 -9.66 -32.70 -6.44
CA SER A 71 -10.98 -32.10 -6.19
C SER A 71 -11.10 -30.68 -6.79
N CYS A 72 -11.46 -29.70 -5.98
CA CYS A 72 -11.62 -28.30 -6.34
C CYS A 72 -10.31 -27.51 -6.26
N SER A 73 -10.41 -26.20 -6.48
CA SER A 73 -9.28 -25.29 -6.35
C SER A 73 -8.63 -25.30 -4.96
N PRO A 74 -7.28 -25.26 -4.88
CA PRO A 74 -6.56 -24.99 -3.64
C PRO A 74 -6.92 -23.64 -3.02
N LYS A 75 -7.43 -22.69 -3.81
CA LYS A 75 -7.92 -21.40 -3.27
C LYS A 75 -9.12 -21.54 -2.35
N MET A 76 -9.83 -22.67 -2.42
CA MET A 76 -11.02 -22.93 -1.62
C MET A 76 -10.71 -23.82 -0.41
N HIS A 77 -10.14 -25.02 -0.63
CA HIS A 77 -10.03 -26.04 0.42
C HIS A 77 -8.59 -26.46 0.76
N GLU A 78 -7.54 -25.79 0.25
CA GLU A 78 -6.16 -26.08 0.70
C GLU A 78 -6.01 -25.89 2.22
N PRO A 79 -6.54 -24.80 2.84
CA PRO A 79 -6.49 -24.65 4.30
C PRO A 79 -7.24 -25.77 5.04
N THR A 80 -8.41 -26.18 4.51
CA THR A 80 -9.24 -27.25 5.10
C THR A 80 -8.49 -28.58 5.12
N PHE A 81 -7.90 -28.97 4.00
CA PHE A 81 -7.18 -30.24 3.92
C PHE A 81 -5.83 -30.19 4.64
N ARG A 82 -5.14 -29.04 4.67
CA ARG A 82 -3.96 -28.84 5.52
C ARG A 82 -4.30 -29.05 7.00
N ALA A 83 -5.43 -28.51 7.47
CA ALA A 83 -5.91 -28.77 8.83
C ALA A 83 -6.22 -30.26 9.06
N CYS A 84 -6.95 -30.88 8.13
CA CYS A 84 -7.30 -32.31 8.20
C CYS A 84 -6.07 -33.23 8.31
N VAL A 85 -5.05 -33.05 7.46
CA VAL A 85 -3.84 -33.89 7.53
C VAL A 85 -3.01 -33.59 8.78
N SER A 86 -2.99 -32.33 9.23
CA SER A 86 -2.32 -31.92 10.48
C SER A 86 -2.94 -32.57 11.71
N GLU A 87 -4.28 -32.66 11.78
CA GLU A 87 -5.00 -33.39 12.84
C GLU A 87 -4.66 -34.89 12.89
N ALA A 88 -4.21 -35.48 11.78
CA ALA A 88 -3.73 -36.86 11.73
C ALA A 88 -2.24 -37.01 12.07
N GLY A 89 -1.53 -35.91 12.36
CA GLY A 89 -0.10 -35.88 12.64
C GLY A 89 0.79 -35.76 11.41
N LEU A 90 0.23 -35.51 10.22
CA LEU A 90 0.98 -35.29 8.99
C LEU A 90 1.24 -33.79 8.78
N ASN A 91 2.50 -33.42 8.50
CA ASN A 91 2.85 -32.02 8.25
C ASN A 91 2.01 -31.42 7.10
N PRO A 92 1.41 -30.23 7.26
CA PRO A 92 0.49 -29.65 6.28
C PRO A 92 1.14 -29.30 4.94
N TYR A 93 2.47 -29.23 4.84
CA TYR A 93 3.20 -28.99 3.60
C TYR A 93 3.60 -30.26 2.86
N LEU A 94 3.20 -31.43 3.39
CA LEU A 94 3.26 -32.74 2.74
C LEU A 94 1.96 -33.11 2.02
N PHE A 95 1.09 -32.11 1.82
CA PHE A 95 -0.17 -32.19 1.13
C PHE A 95 -0.12 -31.43 -0.20
N GLU A 96 -0.73 -31.98 -1.25
CA GLU A 96 -0.90 -31.34 -2.56
C GLU A 96 -2.33 -31.51 -3.09
N MET A 97 -2.82 -30.52 -3.85
CA MET A 97 -4.13 -30.59 -4.51
C MET A 97 -4.00 -30.69 -6.03
N ALA A 98 -4.76 -31.59 -6.63
CA ALA A 98 -5.06 -31.59 -8.06
C ALA A 98 -6.44 -30.97 -8.30
N ASN A 99 -6.49 -29.80 -8.95
CA ASN A 99 -7.75 -29.14 -9.29
C ASN A 99 -8.35 -29.79 -10.55
N ILE A 100 -9.30 -30.70 -10.36
CA ILE A 100 -10.02 -31.41 -11.44
C ILE A 100 -11.47 -30.93 -11.59
N ARG A 101 -11.86 -29.87 -10.88
CA ARG A 101 -13.20 -29.26 -10.97
C ARG A 101 -13.19 -27.99 -11.81
N GLU A 102 -12.73 -26.87 -11.23
CA GLU A 102 -12.68 -25.58 -11.92
C GLU A 102 -11.79 -25.64 -13.16
N HIS A 103 -10.68 -26.37 -13.08
CA HIS A 103 -9.71 -26.48 -14.18
C HIS A 103 -9.97 -27.66 -15.13
N CYS A 104 -11.01 -28.47 -14.89
CA CYS A 104 -11.27 -29.66 -15.71
C CYS A 104 -12.77 -29.93 -15.90
N SER A 105 -13.46 -30.55 -14.93
CA SER A 105 -14.86 -30.97 -15.14
C SER A 105 -15.80 -29.85 -15.55
N TRP A 106 -15.62 -28.63 -15.02
CA TRP A 106 -16.50 -27.49 -15.29
C TRP A 106 -16.25 -26.80 -16.63
N VAL A 107 -15.09 -27.03 -17.25
CA VAL A 107 -14.66 -26.39 -18.51
C VAL A 107 -14.65 -27.36 -19.69
N HIS A 108 -14.98 -28.63 -19.45
CA HIS A 108 -14.94 -29.72 -20.44
C HIS A 108 -16.22 -30.55 -20.41
N MET A 109 -17.37 -29.92 -20.17
CA MET A 109 -18.64 -30.62 -20.02
C MET A 109 -19.04 -31.36 -21.31
N ASN A 110 -18.63 -30.84 -22.47
CA ASN A 110 -18.85 -31.46 -23.78
C ASN A 110 -17.72 -32.41 -24.22
N ASP A 111 -16.66 -32.58 -23.42
CA ASP A 111 -15.54 -33.50 -23.67
C ASP A 111 -15.24 -34.37 -22.43
N PRO A 112 -16.14 -35.29 -22.01
CA PRO A 112 -15.94 -36.15 -20.85
C PRO A 112 -14.69 -37.03 -20.91
N GLU A 113 -14.33 -37.51 -22.12
CA GLU A 113 -13.16 -38.36 -22.33
C GLU A 113 -11.87 -37.56 -22.13
N GLY A 114 -11.75 -36.40 -22.80
CA GLY A 114 -10.62 -35.50 -22.60
C GLY A 114 -10.54 -34.92 -21.19
N ALA A 115 -11.69 -34.67 -20.54
CA ALA A 115 -11.75 -34.27 -19.13
C ALA A 115 -11.19 -35.37 -18.20
N THR A 116 -11.49 -36.63 -18.49
CA THR A 116 -11.01 -37.77 -17.71
C THR A 116 -9.49 -37.95 -17.89
N LEU A 117 -9.00 -37.92 -19.14
CA LEU A 117 -7.56 -38.00 -19.43
C LEU A 117 -6.79 -36.82 -18.84
N LYS A 118 -7.32 -35.60 -18.94
CA LYS A 118 -6.75 -34.42 -18.29
C LYS A 118 -6.71 -34.56 -16.76
N SER A 119 -7.75 -35.13 -16.15
CA SER A 119 -7.78 -35.36 -14.71
C SER A 119 -6.71 -36.35 -14.27
N MET A 120 -6.46 -37.41 -15.03
CA MET A 120 -5.35 -38.36 -14.79
C MET A 120 -3.99 -37.68 -14.81
N ASP A 121 -3.73 -36.85 -15.84
CA ASP A 121 -2.50 -36.07 -15.91
C ASP A 121 -2.34 -35.11 -14.73
N LEU A 122 -3.41 -34.40 -14.33
CA LEU A 122 -3.36 -33.47 -13.20
C LEU A 122 -3.08 -34.19 -11.87
N VAL A 123 -3.64 -35.38 -11.67
CA VAL A 123 -3.32 -36.24 -10.51
C VAL A 123 -1.87 -36.70 -10.57
N LYS A 124 -1.40 -37.15 -11.74
CA LYS A 124 0.00 -37.56 -11.97
C LYS A 124 0.98 -36.44 -11.64
N MET A 125 0.69 -35.22 -12.09
CA MET A 125 1.48 -34.01 -11.77
C MET A 125 1.51 -33.73 -10.26
N ALA A 126 0.36 -33.83 -9.58
CA ALA A 126 0.29 -33.60 -8.14
C ALA A 126 1.05 -34.67 -7.35
N VAL A 127 0.95 -35.95 -7.75
CA VAL A 127 1.73 -37.06 -7.17
C VAL A 127 3.23 -36.85 -7.39
N ALA A 128 3.64 -36.46 -8.60
CA ALA A 128 5.05 -36.19 -8.92
C ALA A 128 5.64 -35.08 -8.04
N LYS A 129 4.89 -34.00 -7.80
CA LYS A 129 5.28 -32.95 -6.85
C LYS A 129 5.28 -33.45 -5.40
N ALA A 130 4.25 -34.20 -4.99
CA ALA A 130 4.10 -34.71 -3.63
C ALA A 130 5.29 -35.58 -3.18
N ARG A 131 5.86 -36.36 -4.10
CA ARG A 131 7.09 -37.17 -3.84
C ARG A 131 8.28 -36.33 -3.38
N LEU A 132 8.35 -35.06 -3.81
CA LEU A 132 9.43 -34.13 -3.53
C LEU A 132 9.06 -33.06 -2.49
N LEU A 133 7.86 -33.13 -1.90
CA LEU A 133 7.49 -32.22 -0.82
C LEU A 133 8.33 -32.52 0.42
N GLU A 134 8.64 -31.46 1.15
CA GLU A 134 9.38 -31.50 2.41
C GLU A 134 8.47 -30.98 3.53
N PRO A 135 8.57 -31.50 4.75
CA PRO A 135 7.87 -30.93 5.89
C PRO A 135 8.40 -29.51 6.13
N LEU A 136 7.49 -28.55 6.31
CA LEU A 136 7.86 -27.18 6.65
C LEU A 136 7.19 -26.78 7.95
N GLU A 137 7.86 -25.92 8.72
CA GLU A 137 7.31 -25.35 9.94
C GLU A 137 6.92 -23.89 9.67
N PRO A 138 5.71 -23.46 10.07
CA PRO A 138 5.36 -22.04 10.02
C PRO A 138 6.42 -21.19 10.72
N ILE A 139 6.75 -20.05 10.12
CA ILE A 139 7.69 -19.13 10.75
C ILE A 139 6.91 -18.37 11.83
N ILE A 140 7.23 -18.65 13.09
CA ILE A 140 6.60 -18.00 14.24
C ILE A 140 7.38 -16.74 14.58
N VAL A 141 6.67 -15.61 14.54
CA VAL A 141 7.23 -14.30 14.86
C VAL A 141 6.52 -13.74 16.08
N PRO A 142 7.21 -13.48 17.22
CA PRO A 142 6.56 -12.84 18.37
C PRO A 142 6.11 -11.42 18.01
N VAL A 143 5.05 -10.92 18.62
CA VAL A 143 4.54 -9.57 18.34
C VAL A 143 4.99 -8.58 19.42
N GLU A 144 5.82 -7.61 19.05
CA GLU A 144 6.10 -6.42 19.87
C GLU A 144 4.83 -5.55 19.97
N ARG A 145 4.36 -5.27 21.18
CA ARG A 145 3.09 -4.57 21.44
C ARG A 145 3.25 -3.06 21.63
N THR A 146 4.12 -2.48 20.81
CA THR A 146 4.37 -1.05 20.72
C THR A 146 4.12 -0.60 19.28
N VAL A 147 3.30 0.43 19.09
CA VAL A 147 3.08 1.04 17.76
C VAL A 147 3.87 2.34 17.64
N LEU A 148 4.48 2.55 16.47
CA LEU A 148 4.98 3.85 16.06
C LEU A 148 3.90 4.59 15.26
N VAL A 149 3.60 5.83 15.63
CA VAL A 149 2.77 6.73 14.84
C VAL A 149 3.64 7.88 14.33
N ILE A 150 3.68 8.08 13.02
CA ILE A 150 4.50 9.11 12.37
C ILE A 150 3.58 10.26 11.92
N GLY A 151 3.60 11.36 12.66
CA GLY A 151 2.80 12.56 12.42
C GLY A 151 1.76 12.79 13.52
N GLY A 152 1.85 13.94 14.18
CA GLY A 152 1.02 14.42 15.26
C GLY A 152 -0.20 15.24 14.83
N GLY A 153 -0.70 15.04 13.60
CA GLY A 153 -1.98 15.60 13.15
C GLY A 153 -3.18 14.84 13.70
N LEU A 154 -4.40 15.26 13.35
CA LEU A 154 -5.64 14.62 13.84
C LEU A 154 -5.67 13.09 13.62
N ALA A 155 -5.25 12.61 12.44
CA ALA A 155 -5.23 11.18 12.15
C ALA A 155 -4.30 10.40 13.07
N GLY A 156 -3.07 10.89 13.25
CA GLY A 156 -2.08 10.23 14.09
C GLY A 156 -2.45 10.28 15.57
N MET A 157 -2.93 11.44 16.05
CA MET A 157 -3.43 11.56 17.43
C MET A 157 -4.63 10.64 17.68
N ARG A 158 -5.58 10.52 16.75
CA ARG A 158 -6.71 9.58 16.90
C ARG A 158 -6.23 8.13 16.97
N ALA A 159 -5.34 7.75 16.05
CA ALA A 159 -4.80 6.39 16.03
C ALA A 159 -4.01 6.06 17.30
N ALA A 160 -3.22 7.02 17.80
CA ALA A 160 -2.48 6.91 19.04
C ALA A 160 -3.43 6.71 20.24
N LEU A 161 -4.48 7.52 20.36
CA LEU A 161 -5.46 7.39 21.44
C LEU A 161 -6.16 6.03 21.40
N ASP A 162 -6.67 5.59 20.26
CA ASP A 162 -7.36 4.28 20.14
C ASP A 162 -6.47 3.12 20.58
N VAL A 163 -5.21 3.10 20.14
CA VAL A 163 -4.28 2.01 20.47
C VAL A 163 -3.93 2.05 21.96
N ALA A 164 -3.74 3.25 22.51
CA ALA A 164 -3.34 3.44 23.90
C ALA A 164 -4.48 3.16 24.90
N ASP A 165 -5.70 3.63 24.58
CA ASP A 165 -6.95 3.36 25.31
C ASP A 165 -7.21 1.83 25.32
N SER A 166 -6.82 1.12 24.26
CA SER A 166 -6.96 -0.34 24.14
C SER A 166 -5.90 -1.16 24.87
N GLY A 167 -4.95 -0.53 25.58
CA GLY A 167 -3.97 -1.27 26.41
C GLY A 167 -2.51 -1.16 25.99
N TYR A 168 -2.22 -0.64 24.79
CA TYR A 168 -0.90 -0.81 24.16
C TYR A 168 -0.04 0.45 24.18
N LYS A 169 1.28 0.28 24.01
CA LYS A 169 2.23 1.39 24.03
C LYS A 169 2.28 2.08 22.68
N VAL A 170 2.39 3.41 22.69
CA VAL A 170 2.47 4.24 21.49
C VAL A 170 3.67 5.16 21.56
N MET A 171 4.46 5.16 20.48
CA MET A 171 5.50 6.15 20.22
C MET A 171 5.00 7.10 19.13
N LEU A 172 4.65 8.34 19.48
CA LEU A 172 4.15 9.35 18.53
C LEU A 172 5.30 10.30 18.16
N VAL A 173 5.74 10.27 16.91
CA VAL A 173 6.83 11.10 16.38
C VAL A 173 6.24 12.26 15.56
N GLU A 174 6.59 13.49 15.91
CA GLU A 174 6.16 14.71 15.21
C GLU A 174 7.36 15.58 14.84
N LYS A 175 7.43 15.99 13.57
CA LYS A 175 8.54 16.80 13.04
C LYS A 175 8.52 18.22 13.60
N SER A 176 7.34 18.77 13.85
CA SER A 176 7.12 20.11 14.35
C SER A 176 7.31 20.18 15.87
N PRO A 177 7.48 21.39 16.44
CA PRO A 177 7.51 21.55 17.90
C PRO A 177 6.15 21.32 18.59
N ARG A 178 5.05 21.18 17.84
CA ARG A 178 3.69 21.03 18.36
C ARG A 178 2.88 20.01 17.58
N LEU A 179 1.87 19.45 18.24
CA LEU A 179 0.85 18.60 17.66
C LEU A 179 -0.28 19.43 17.00
N GLY A 180 -1.24 18.76 16.36
CA GLY A 180 -2.43 19.38 15.75
C GLY A 180 -2.39 19.49 14.22
N GLY A 181 -1.22 19.30 13.60
CA GLY A 181 -1.05 19.30 12.15
C GLY A 181 -1.48 20.62 11.50
N LYS A 182 -2.13 20.58 10.33
CA LYS A 182 -2.66 21.78 9.66
C LYS A 182 -4.01 22.25 10.21
N THR A 183 -4.71 21.41 10.97
CA THR A 183 -6.04 21.73 11.50
C THR A 183 -5.96 22.84 12.55
N ILE A 184 -4.87 22.91 13.31
CA ILE A 184 -4.62 23.99 14.29
C ILE A 184 -4.54 25.39 13.66
N LEU A 185 -4.35 25.50 12.35
CA LEU A 185 -4.33 26.78 11.63
C LEU A 185 -5.73 27.32 11.34
N LEU A 186 -6.76 26.48 11.44
CA LEU A 186 -8.13 26.83 11.07
C LEU A 186 -8.87 27.45 12.25
N GLY A 187 -9.62 28.53 12.03
CA GLY A 187 -10.46 29.11 13.08
C GLY A 187 -11.73 28.29 13.32
N LYS A 188 -12.35 27.85 12.22
CA LYS A 188 -13.59 27.08 12.22
C LYS A 188 -13.54 25.90 11.24
N THR A 189 -14.36 24.88 11.49
CA THR A 189 -14.48 23.68 10.63
C THR A 189 -15.82 23.61 9.90
N PHE A 190 -15.87 23.02 8.71
CA PHE A 190 -17.14 22.71 8.02
C PHE A 190 -17.63 21.30 8.41
N PRO A 191 -18.95 21.01 8.34
CA PRO A 191 -20.03 21.87 7.81
C PRO A 191 -20.70 22.78 8.86
N LYS A 192 -20.49 22.54 10.16
CA LYS A 192 -21.21 23.23 11.25
C LYS A 192 -20.59 24.55 11.71
N VAL A 193 -19.40 24.90 11.20
CA VAL A 193 -18.66 26.11 11.59
C VAL A 193 -18.30 26.08 13.09
N ASP A 194 -17.93 24.90 13.58
CA ASP A 194 -17.51 24.66 14.96
C ASP A 194 -16.11 25.24 15.21
N CYS A 195 -15.79 25.55 16.47
CA CYS A 195 -14.44 25.97 16.84
C CYS A 195 -13.44 24.83 16.64
N THR A 196 -12.42 25.06 15.81
CA THR A 196 -11.40 24.04 15.56
C THR A 196 -10.54 23.77 16.78
N ALA A 197 -10.23 24.81 17.57
CA ALA A 197 -9.39 24.68 18.75
C ALA A 197 -9.99 23.67 19.73
N CYS A 198 -11.29 23.73 20.01
CA CYS A 198 -11.97 22.78 20.89
C CYS A 198 -11.77 21.31 20.47
N LEU A 199 -11.72 21.02 19.17
CA LEU A 199 -11.45 19.67 18.66
C LEU A 199 -9.97 19.28 18.85
N VAL A 200 -9.06 20.18 18.52
CA VAL A 200 -7.61 19.90 18.57
C VAL A 200 -7.13 19.80 20.01
N ASP A 201 -7.56 20.72 20.88
CA ASP A 201 -7.13 20.80 22.28
C ASP A 201 -7.56 19.58 23.09
N GLU A 202 -8.77 19.05 22.87
CA GLU A 202 -9.21 17.79 23.50
C GLU A 202 -8.24 16.65 23.17
N MET A 203 -7.92 16.49 21.89
CA MET A 203 -7.06 15.40 21.43
C MET A 203 -5.62 15.59 21.90
N VAL A 204 -5.07 16.80 21.82
CA VAL A 204 -3.71 17.11 22.26
C VAL A 204 -3.59 16.88 23.76
N SER A 205 -4.54 17.38 24.56
CA SER A 205 -4.56 17.19 26.01
C SER A 205 -4.55 15.71 26.38
N ARG A 206 -5.43 14.91 25.76
CA ARG A 206 -5.46 13.46 26.00
C ARG A 206 -4.18 12.77 25.57
N VAL A 207 -3.65 13.09 24.38
CA VAL A 207 -2.41 12.47 23.87
C VAL A 207 -1.25 12.73 24.81
N LEU A 208 -1.11 13.97 25.28
CA LEU A 208 0.00 14.37 26.16
C LEU A 208 -0.12 13.75 27.56
N THR A 209 -1.33 13.63 28.09
CA THR A 209 -1.58 13.12 29.45
C THR A 209 -1.72 11.59 29.52
N HIS A 210 -1.84 10.90 28.38
CA HIS A 210 -2.07 9.46 28.35
C HIS A 210 -0.82 8.67 28.80
N PRO A 211 -0.90 7.79 29.81
CA PRO A 211 0.27 7.12 30.40
C PRO A 211 0.99 6.13 29.47
N ARG A 212 0.35 5.73 28.36
CA ARG A 212 0.91 4.82 27.36
C ARG A 212 1.34 5.49 26.05
N ILE A 213 1.20 6.81 25.94
CA ILE A 213 1.64 7.55 24.74
C ILE A 213 2.90 8.33 25.10
N ARG A 214 4.00 8.03 24.41
CA ARG A 214 5.23 8.84 24.48
C ARG A 214 5.33 9.69 23.22
N VAL A 215 5.29 11.00 23.40
CA VAL A 215 5.38 11.97 22.30
C VAL A 215 6.82 12.45 22.14
N LEU A 216 7.31 12.43 20.90
CA LEU A 216 8.61 12.95 20.48
C LEU A 216 8.38 14.03 19.43
N THR A 217 8.33 15.30 19.87
CA THR A 217 8.31 16.47 18.95
C THR A 217 9.72 16.79 18.47
N LEU A 218 9.83 17.65 17.45
CA LEU A 218 11.11 17.99 16.80
C LEU A 218 11.88 16.74 16.36
N SER A 219 11.17 15.68 15.99
CA SER A 219 11.74 14.35 15.77
C SER A 219 11.28 13.78 14.44
N GLU A 220 12.19 13.10 13.76
CA GLU A 220 11.94 12.43 12.48
C GLU A 220 12.41 10.98 12.54
N VAL A 221 11.71 10.10 11.82
CA VAL A 221 12.18 8.73 11.63
C VAL A 221 13.40 8.76 10.70
N ALA A 222 14.53 8.25 11.17
CA ALA A 222 15.79 8.20 10.44
C ALA A 222 16.01 6.87 9.71
N GLY A 223 15.44 5.78 10.23
CA GLY A 223 15.55 4.45 9.62
C GLY A 223 14.65 3.43 10.28
N VAL A 224 14.19 2.45 9.50
CA VAL A 224 13.42 1.31 9.99
C VAL A 224 13.98 0.03 9.38
N ASP A 225 14.30 -0.92 10.25
CA ASP A 225 14.67 -2.29 9.89
C ASP A 225 13.67 -3.27 10.51
N GLY A 226 13.78 -4.54 10.13
CA GLY A 226 12.93 -5.60 10.66
C GLY A 226 11.68 -5.82 9.79
N TYR A 227 10.63 -6.35 10.42
CA TYR A 227 9.44 -6.88 9.75
C TYR A 227 8.23 -6.75 10.68
N VAL A 228 7.05 -7.09 10.16
CA VAL A 228 5.79 -7.09 10.93
C VAL A 228 5.97 -7.76 12.29
N GLY A 229 5.54 -7.07 13.35
CA GLY A 229 5.70 -7.54 14.74
C GLY A 229 7.07 -7.27 15.36
N ASN A 230 8.12 -6.95 14.59
CA ASN A 230 9.49 -6.71 15.09
C ASN A 230 10.26 -5.68 14.25
N PHE A 231 9.74 -4.46 14.15
CA PHE A 231 10.48 -3.33 13.59
C PHE A 231 11.50 -2.79 14.59
N ILE A 232 12.66 -2.40 14.09
CA ILE A 232 13.67 -1.63 14.82
C ILE A 232 13.66 -0.22 14.23
N VAL A 233 13.20 0.74 15.01
CA VAL A 233 13.00 2.12 14.59
C VAL A 233 14.12 2.98 15.15
N ARG A 234 14.76 3.75 14.27
CA ARG A 234 15.69 4.83 14.60
C ARG A 234 14.99 6.17 14.41
N VAL A 235 14.92 6.96 15.47
CA VAL A 235 14.36 8.32 15.45
C VAL A 235 15.46 9.31 15.76
N ARG A 236 15.59 10.31 14.89
CA ARG A 236 16.49 11.45 15.09
C ARG A 236 15.67 12.60 15.66
N ARG A 237 15.97 13.00 16.88
CA ARG A 237 15.47 14.21 17.51
C ARG A 237 16.43 15.35 17.22
N SER A 238 15.92 16.40 16.57
CA SER A 238 16.66 17.65 16.43
C SER A 238 17.01 18.18 17.81
N SER A 239 18.20 18.76 17.96
CA SER A 239 18.61 19.35 19.24
C SER A 239 17.51 20.27 19.74
N PRO A 240 16.90 19.98 20.90
CA PRO A 240 15.80 20.80 21.38
C PRO A 240 16.27 22.23 21.66
N LYS A 241 17.59 22.47 21.80
CA LYS A 241 18.28 23.73 22.15
C LYS A 241 17.74 24.45 23.40
N VAL A 242 16.62 23.99 23.94
CA VAL A 242 15.86 24.46 25.08
C VAL A 242 15.41 23.22 25.83
N SER A 243 15.86 23.08 27.06
CA SER A 243 15.53 21.97 27.96
C SER A 243 14.18 22.15 28.65
N GLU A 244 13.73 21.08 29.30
CA GLU A 244 12.54 21.03 30.15
C GLU A 244 12.53 22.03 31.30
N LYS A 245 13.67 22.68 31.61
CA LYS A 245 13.76 23.78 32.58
C LYS A 245 13.06 25.06 32.12
N CYS A 246 12.67 25.16 30.85
CA CYS A 246 11.99 26.33 30.31
C CYS A 246 10.70 26.63 31.06
N VAL A 247 10.50 27.89 31.45
CA VAL A 247 9.27 28.37 32.11
C VAL A 247 8.37 29.19 31.18
N GLY A 248 8.75 29.37 29.91
CA GLY A 248 7.92 30.07 28.92
C GLY A 248 7.83 31.60 29.05
N CYS A 249 8.74 32.24 29.80
CA CYS A 249 8.64 33.67 30.14
C CYS A 249 8.83 34.67 28.97
N GLY A 250 9.36 34.24 27.82
CA GLY A 250 9.50 35.09 26.63
C GLY A 250 10.69 36.06 26.58
N ARG A 251 11.42 36.28 27.68
CA ARG A 251 12.58 37.19 27.72
C ARG A 251 13.64 36.91 26.63
N CYS A 252 13.82 35.63 26.29
CA CYS A 252 14.75 35.22 25.24
C CYS A 252 14.33 35.67 23.83
N VAL A 253 13.01 35.79 23.59
CA VAL A 253 12.43 36.28 22.33
C VAL A 253 12.71 37.77 22.17
N GLU A 254 12.48 38.55 23.23
CA GLU A 254 12.71 40.01 23.25
C GLU A 254 14.16 40.39 22.90
N LYS A 255 15.13 39.57 23.34
CA LYS A 255 16.55 39.81 23.10
C LYS A 255 17.07 39.26 21.77
N CYS A 256 16.24 38.51 21.02
CA CYS A 256 16.64 37.93 19.75
C CYS A 256 16.77 39.01 18.67
N PRO A 257 17.95 39.19 18.04
CA PRO A 257 18.14 40.22 17.03
C PRO A 257 17.63 39.80 15.63
N VAL A 258 17.29 38.52 15.44
CA VAL A 258 16.90 37.97 14.14
C VAL A 258 15.38 38.03 13.98
N GLU A 259 14.91 38.55 12.85
CA GLU A 259 13.52 38.47 12.41
C GLU A 259 13.39 37.61 11.16
N THR A 260 12.33 36.80 11.11
CA THR A 260 12.03 35.88 10.01
C THR A 260 10.51 35.72 9.87
N ASP A 261 10.05 35.14 8.78
CA ASP A 261 8.62 34.92 8.54
C ASP A 261 8.02 33.92 9.54
N GLU A 262 6.81 34.20 10.00
CA GLU A 262 6.11 33.33 10.93
C GLU A 262 5.30 32.25 10.19
N ASP A 263 5.77 31.01 10.26
CA ASP A 263 5.14 29.84 9.62
C ASP A 263 3.66 29.67 10.02
N PHE A 264 3.29 29.96 11.28
CA PHE A 264 1.91 29.83 11.76
C PHE A 264 0.94 30.85 11.13
N SER A 265 1.48 31.97 10.71
CA SER A 265 0.73 33.04 10.02
C SER A 265 0.77 32.89 8.49
N HIS A 266 1.44 31.85 7.98
CA HIS A 266 1.76 31.72 6.56
C HIS A 266 2.56 32.92 6.01
N GLY A 267 3.45 33.49 6.82
CA GLY A 267 4.31 34.61 6.42
C GLY A 267 3.65 35.99 6.43
N LEU A 268 2.41 36.10 6.92
CA LEU A 268 1.71 37.37 7.09
C LEU A 268 2.24 38.21 8.27
N SER A 269 2.92 37.59 9.24
CA SER A 269 3.64 38.24 10.34
C SER A 269 5.10 37.81 10.39
N LYS A 270 5.92 38.63 11.07
CA LYS A 270 7.31 38.31 11.41
C LYS A 270 7.38 37.71 12.82
N ARG A 271 8.27 36.75 13.02
CA ARG A 271 8.68 36.21 14.32
C ARG A 271 10.19 36.31 14.52
N LYS A 272 10.65 36.05 15.74
CA LYS A 272 12.08 35.92 16.05
C LYS A 272 12.60 34.50 15.78
N ALA A 273 13.92 34.34 15.69
CA ALA A 273 14.54 33.02 15.52
C ALA A 273 14.38 32.11 16.75
N ILE A 274 14.34 32.67 17.97
CA ILE A 274 13.79 31.98 19.14
C ILE A 274 12.41 32.52 19.42
N TYR A 275 11.41 31.67 19.53
CA TYR A 275 10.01 32.05 19.66
C TYR A 275 9.29 31.14 20.63
N LEU A 276 8.13 31.56 21.10
CA LEU A 276 7.31 30.75 22.01
C LEU A 276 6.32 29.91 21.23
N VAL A 277 6.22 28.64 21.59
CA VAL A 277 5.22 27.69 21.11
C VAL A 277 4.28 27.42 22.28
N GLU A 278 2.98 27.60 22.04
CA GLU A 278 1.93 27.19 22.95
C GLU A 278 1.58 25.73 22.66
N ASN A 279 1.67 24.89 23.69
CA ASN A 279 1.43 23.44 23.61
C ASN A 279 -0.06 23.09 23.79
N ALA A 280 -0.89 24.06 24.19
CA ALA A 280 -2.36 24.02 24.22
C ALA A 280 -2.89 25.41 23.80
N LEU A 281 -3.94 25.50 22.98
CA LEU A 281 -4.45 26.76 22.45
C LEU A 281 -5.23 27.55 23.51
N SER A 282 -4.52 28.24 24.43
CA SER A 282 -5.18 29.16 25.37
C SER A 282 -5.63 30.49 24.74
N ASN A 283 -5.37 30.74 23.45
CA ASN A 283 -5.64 32.04 22.82
C ASN A 283 -7.02 32.16 22.11
N THR A 284 -7.98 31.28 22.39
CA THR A 284 -9.34 31.41 21.81
C THR A 284 -10.21 32.49 22.47
N GLY A 285 -9.72 33.24 23.46
CA GLY A 285 -10.55 34.18 24.21
C GLY A 285 -11.68 33.51 24.99
N CYS A 286 -11.66 32.18 25.11
CA CYS A 286 -12.48 31.44 26.04
C CYS A 286 -11.70 31.36 27.36
N GLU A 287 -11.96 32.29 28.28
CA GLU A 287 -11.33 32.33 29.62
C GLU A 287 -11.63 31.09 30.48
N GLN A 288 -12.45 30.16 29.99
CA GLN A 288 -12.86 28.99 30.75
C GLN A 288 -11.97 27.78 30.46
N GLY A 289 -10.91 27.70 31.26
CA GLY A 289 -10.28 26.44 31.66
C GLY A 289 -8.96 26.16 30.97
N PHE A 290 -7.89 26.10 31.76
CA PHE A 290 -6.95 24.97 31.86
C PHE A 290 -5.68 25.42 32.61
N GLU A 291 -5.82 25.74 33.90
CA GLU A 291 -4.69 26.04 34.80
C GLU A 291 -3.88 24.79 35.23
N LYS A 292 -4.22 23.59 34.74
CA LYS A 292 -3.57 22.34 35.16
C LYS A 292 -3.07 21.51 33.97
N ILE A 293 -2.04 22.02 33.28
CA ILE A 293 -1.12 21.17 32.49
C ILE A 293 0.30 21.49 32.96
N LEU A 294 0.61 21.07 34.18
CA LEU A 294 1.93 21.21 34.79
C LEU A 294 2.62 19.84 34.79
N HIS A 295 3.77 19.78 34.11
CA HIS A 295 4.76 18.68 34.12
C HIS A 295 4.35 17.37 33.41
N ILE A 296 4.58 17.32 32.10
CA ILE A 296 4.63 16.07 31.32
C ILE A 296 6.08 15.86 30.86
N PRO A 297 6.79 14.82 31.34
CA PRO A 297 8.18 14.56 30.98
C PRO A 297 8.36 14.30 29.48
N GLY A 298 9.29 15.02 28.84
CA GLY A 298 9.64 14.86 27.42
C GLY A 298 9.06 15.93 26.49
N LEU A 299 8.00 16.62 26.93
CA LEU A 299 7.60 17.90 26.38
C LEU A 299 8.48 18.98 27.03
N VAL A 300 8.99 19.92 26.24
CA VAL A 300 9.73 21.05 26.78
C VAL A 300 8.80 21.81 27.77
N GLY A 301 9.36 22.26 28.89
CA GLY A 301 8.64 22.69 30.09
C GLY A 301 7.70 23.88 29.87
N SER A 302 6.62 23.90 30.67
CA SER A 302 5.51 24.87 30.64
C SER A 302 4.52 24.69 29.47
N PRO A 303 3.21 25.01 29.65
CA PRO A 303 2.22 25.12 28.56
C PRO A 303 2.71 26.00 27.39
N ARG A 304 3.68 26.86 27.66
CA ARG A 304 4.38 27.71 26.70
C ARG A 304 5.88 27.44 26.77
N THR A 305 6.47 27.01 25.68
CA THR A 305 7.90 26.66 25.58
C THR A 305 8.61 27.58 24.60
N ALA A 306 9.88 27.92 24.85
CA ALA A 306 10.73 28.52 23.82
C ALA A 306 11.32 27.46 22.88
N VAL A 307 11.30 27.72 21.57
CA VAL A 307 11.90 26.88 20.54
C VAL A 307 12.86 27.73 19.70
N VAL A 308 14.02 27.17 19.39
CA VAL A 308 15.01 27.81 18.52
C VAL A 308 14.88 27.26 17.11
N ASP A 309 14.58 28.15 16.17
CA ASP A 309 14.67 27.88 14.75
C ASP A 309 16.14 27.72 14.34
N GLY A 310 16.56 26.47 14.16
CA GLY A 310 17.93 26.15 13.79
C GLY A 310 18.36 26.70 12.43
N LYS A 311 17.43 26.97 11.51
CA LYS A 311 17.71 27.47 10.17
C LYS A 311 18.04 28.96 10.18
N ASN A 312 17.33 29.74 10.99
CA ASN A 312 17.47 31.20 11.05
C ASN A 312 18.33 31.70 12.21
N CYS A 313 18.63 30.87 13.21
CA CYS A 313 19.46 31.27 14.36
C CYS A 313 20.93 31.50 13.97
N ILE A 314 21.43 32.72 14.24
CA ILE A 314 22.84 33.11 13.97
C ILE A 314 23.84 32.75 15.08
N GLY A 315 23.39 32.06 16.15
CA GLY A 315 24.30 31.63 17.23
C GLY A 315 24.84 32.73 18.16
N CYS A 316 24.23 33.92 18.20
CA CYS A 316 24.77 35.08 18.94
C CYS A 316 24.74 35.00 20.48
N GLY A 317 24.13 33.97 21.09
CA GLY A 317 24.14 33.77 22.55
C GLY A 317 23.19 34.66 23.38
N LYS A 318 22.68 35.78 22.85
CA LYS A 318 21.81 36.73 23.60
C LYS A 318 20.59 36.10 24.28
N CYS A 319 20.01 35.06 23.69
CA CYS A 319 18.88 34.35 24.28
C CYS A 319 19.30 33.52 25.51
N VAL A 320 20.53 32.99 25.52
CA VAL A 320 21.12 32.23 26.64
C VAL A 320 21.31 33.14 27.83
N GLU A 321 21.92 34.32 27.63
CA GLU A 321 22.12 35.34 28.66
C GLU A 321 20.81 35.83 29.27
N ALA A 322 19.75 35.94 28.46
CA ALA A 322 18.44 36.40 28.89
C ALA A 322 17.63 35.33 29.66
N CYS A 323 18.08 34.07 29.69
CA CYS A 323 17.31 32.97 30.26
C CYS A 323 17.53 32.86 31.79
N PRO A 324 16.50 33.13 32.63
CA PRO A 324 16.69 33.15 34.08
C PRO A 324 16.92 31.76 34.71
N VAL A 325 16.58 30.70 33.97
CA VAL A 325 16.61 29.30 34.43
C VAL A 325 17.64 28.45 33.70
N ASN A 326 18.51 29.09 32.90
CA ASN A 326 19.56 28.44 32.11
C ASN A 326 19.04 27.24 31.29
N ALA A 327 17.87 27.42 30.65
CA ALA A 327 17.23 26.36 29.88
C ALA A 327 17.79 26.23 28.45
N ILE A 328 18.50 27.24 27.94
CA ILE A 328 18.89 27.32 26.52
C ILE A 328 20.36 26.92 26.34
N ASP A 329 20.59 25.92 25.49
CA ASP A 329 21.91 25.50 25.02
C ASP A 329 21.90 25.41 23.49
N LEU A 330 22.54 26.39 22.84
CA LEU A 330 22.60 26.46 21.38
C LEU A 330 23.54 25.40 20.75
N LYS A 331 24.41 24.78 21.56
CA LYS A 331 25.39 23.76 21.12
C LYS A 331 24.94 22.34 21.44
N ALA A 332 23.80 22.15 22.10
CA ALA A 332 23.27 20.84 22.41
C ALA A 332 23.21 19.97 21.12
N PRO A 333 23.72 18.74 21.12
CA PRO A 333 23.63 17.87 19.96
C PRO A 333 22.20 17.33 19.76
N GLY A 334 21.90 16.90 18.55
CA GLY A 334 20.71 16.06 18.32
C GLY A 334 20.86 14.71 19.01
N VAL A 335 19.74 14.07 19.32
CA VAL A 335 19.72 12.76 19.98
C VAL A 335 19.16 11.73 19.01
N GLU A 336 19.78 10.56 18.91
CA GLU A 336 19.22 9.42 18.20
C GLU A 336 18.70 8.40 19.22
N GLU A 337 17.43 8.02 19.08
CA GLU A 337 16.78 7.02 19.91
C GLU A 337 16.44 5.79 19.06
N VAL A 338 16.68 4.61 19.63
CA VAL A 338 16.36 3.31 19.01
C VAL A 338 15.35 2.58 19.88
N PHE A 339 14.26 2.12 19.28
CA PHE A 339 13.27 1.30 19.98
C PHE A 339 12.64 0.26 19.04
N LYS A 340 11.95 -0.72 19.64
CA LYS A 340 11.20 -1.74 18.89
C LYS A 340 9.74 -1.33 18.74
N ALA A 341 9.14 -1.66 17.59
CA ALA A 341 7.71 -1.50 17.35
C ALA A 341 7.17 -2.73 16.60
N GLY A 342 5.96 -3.18 16.89
CA GLY A 342 5.32 -4.25 16.13
C GLY A 342 4.52 -3.76 14.93
N ALA A 343 4.11 -2.49 14.97
CA ALA A 343 3.35 -1.85 13.91
C ALA A 343 3.79 -0.39 13.73
N ILE A 344 3.55 0.14 12.53
CA ILE A 344 3.82 1.53 12.16
C ILE A 344 2.57 2.12 11.50
N ILE A 345 2.17 3.34 11.90
CA ILE A 345 1.09 4.10 11.28
C ILE A 345 1.69 5.38 10.68
N ILE A 346 1.56 5.53 9.37
CA ILE A 346 1.95 6.74 8.65
C ILE A 346 0.77 7.72 8.69
N ALA A 347 0.97 8.87 9.31
CA ALA A 347 -0.02 9.94 9.48
C ALA A 347 0.58 11.33 9.18
N THR A 348 1.50 11.39 8.22
CA THR A 348 2.32 12.58 7.91
C THR A 348 1.54 13.73 7.26
N GLY A 349 0.26 13.52 6.93
CA GLY A 349 -0.61 14.56 6.38
C GLY A 349 -0.29 14.91 4.93
N PHE A 350 -0.39 16.20 4.61
CA PHE A 350 -0.30 16.77 3.27
C PHE A 350 0.35 18.15 3.36
N ASP A 351 0.81 18.71 2.24
CA ASP A 351 1.17 20.13 2.10
C ASP A 351 0.21 20.87 1.16
N LEU A 352 0.17 22.21 1.27
CA LEU A 352 -0.63 23.04 0.38
C LEU A 352 0.11 23.26 -0.92
N PHE A 353 -0.62 23.29 -2.04
CA PHE A 353 -0.06 23.63 -3.34
C PHE A 353 0.53 25.04 -3.31
N ASN A 354 1.72 25.21 -3.88
CA ASN A 354 2.39 26.50 -4.03
C ASN A 354 1.88 27.24 -5.29
N PRO A 355 1.11 28.34 -5.15
CA PRO A 355 0.51 29.05 -6.28
C PRO A 355 1.50 29.85 -7.12
N LEU A 356 2.77 29.97 -6.72
CA LEU A 356 3.82 30.53 -7.58
C LEU A 356 3.98 29.74 -8.90
N ARG A 357 3.53 28.48 -8.92
CA ARG A 357 3.45 27.65 -10.14
C ARG A 357 2.29 28.02 -11.08
N LYS A 358 1.50 29.03 -10.70
CA LYS A 358 0.35 29.59 -11.43
C LYS A 358 0.47 31.11 -11.53
N PRO A 359 1.48 31.60 -12.28
CA PRO A 359 1.79 33.03 -12.36
C PRO A 359 0.63 33.87 -12.91
N GLU A 360 -0.28 33.27 -13.70
CA GLU A 360 -1.47 33.91 -14.23
C GLU A 360 -2.40 34.47 -13.13
N TYR A 361 -2.34 33.92 -11.91
CA TYR A 361 -3.13 34.40 -10.77
C TYR A 361 -2.43 35.45 -9.92
N GLY A 362 -1.19 35.83 -10.26
CA GLY A 362 -0.51 36.95 -9.64
C GLY A 362 -0.03 36.74 -8.19
N TYR A 363 -0.14 35.54 -7.62
CA TYR A 363 0.34 35.25 -6.27
C TYR A 363 1.84 35.55 -6.11
N GLY A 364 2.23 36.22 -5.02
CA GLY A 364 3.60 36.69 -4.77
C GLY A 364 4.00 37.98 -5.53
N ARG A 365 3.30 38.32 -6.62
CA ARG A 365 3.45 39.59 -7.35
C ARG A 365 2.46 40.65 -6.88
N LEU A 366 1.21 40.26 -6.69
CA LEU A 366 0.09 41.11 -6.29
C LEU A 366 -0.21 40.87 -4.80
N ARG A 367 -0.08 41.91 -3.97
CA ARG A 367 -0.16 41.78 -2.49
C ARG A 367 -1.54 41.35 -1.98
N ASN A 368 -2.61 41.68 -2.72
CA ASN A 368 -3.98 41.36 -2.34
C ASN A 368 -4.47 39.99 -2.87
N VAL A 369 -3.57 39.21 -3.50
CA VAL A 369 -3.83 37.81 -3.87
C VAL A 369 -3.33 36.91 -2.74
N LEU A 370 -4.26 36.20 -2.11
CA LEU A 370 -4.03 35.36 -0.95
C LEU A 370 -4.36 33.91 -1.24
N THR A 371 -3.69 32.98 -0.59
CA THR A 371 -4.14 31.60 -0.49
C THR A 371 -5.32 31.48 0.48
N SER A 372 -6.10 30.43 0.34
CA SER A 372 -7.19 30.12 1.29
C SER A 372 -6.69 29.96 2.72
N MET A 373 -5.44 29.54 2.96
CA MET A 373 -4.90 29.41 4.30
C MET A 373 -4.42 30.74 4.88
N GLU A 374 -3.79 31.62 4.10
CA GLU A 374 -3.50 32.99 4.54
C GLU A 374 -4.79 33.74 4.87
N PHE A 375 -5.80 33.60 4.02
CA PHE A 375 -7.13 34.14 4.27
C PHE A 375 -7.75 33.56 5.55
N GLU A 376 -7.60 32.26 5.80
CA GLU A 376 -8.03 31.64 7.06
C GLU A 376 -7.36 32.31 8.26
N ARG A 377 -6.02 32.49 8.22
CA ARG A 377 -5.29 33.14 9.31
C ARG A 377 -5.77 34.56 9.54
N MET A 378 -6.07 35.34 8.51
CA MET A 378 -6.65 36.67 8.67
C MET A 378 -8.03 36.67 9.35
N LEU A 379 -8.86 35.66 9.08
CA LEU A 379 -10.19 35.55 9.70
C LEU A 379 -10.15 35.12 11.17
N THR A 380 -9.04 34.54 11.64
CA THR A 380 -8.93 34.04 13.01
C THR A 380 -8.58 35.11 14.04
N PRO A 381 -9.13 35.06 15.28
CA PRO A 381 -8.79 36.02 16.34
C PRO A 381 -7.32 36.01 16.77
N ASP A 382 -6.68 34.84 16.72
CA ASP A 382 -5.25 34.60 16.99
C ASP A 382 -4.36 34.82 15.76
N GLY A 383 -4.95 35.29 14.67
CA GLY A 383 -4.27 35.62 13.43
C GLY A 383 -3.62 37.00 13.42
N PRO A 384 -2.82 37.31 12.39
CA PRO A 384 -2.05 38.56 12.28
C PRO A 384 -2.94 39.81 12.28
N THR A 385 -4.15 39.72 11.72
CA THR A 385 -5.12 40.83 11.68
C THR A 385 -6.18 40.74 12.79
N ARG A 386 -6.08 39.77 13.70
CA ARG A 386 -7.03 39.53 14.81
C ARG A 386 -8.49 39.46 14.37
N GLY A 387 -8.75 38.77 13.26
CA GLY A 387 -10.09 38.63 12.68
C GLY A 387 -10.60 39.87 11.92
N LYS A 388 -9.81 40.94 11.81
CA LYS A 388 -10.16 42.12 11.00
C LYS A 388 -9.84 41.85 9.53
N LEU A 389 -10.84 41.98 8.68
CA LEU A 389 -10.69 41.77 7.24
C LEU A 389 -10.30 43.09 6.56
N VAL A 390 -9.04 43.17 6.17
CA VAL A 390 -8.39 44.35 5.56
C VAL A 390 -7.56 43.91 4.35
N ARG A 391 -7.33 44.82 3.41
CA ARG A 391 -6.42 44.56 2.27
C ARG A 391 -4.97 44.51 2.75
N PRO A 392 -4.19 43.46 2.44
CA PRO A 392 -2.78 43.38 2.82
C PRO A 392 -1.90 44.52 2.26
N SER A 393 -2.28 45.12 1.12
CA SER A 393 -1.51 46.19 0.49
C SER A 393 -1.48 47.48 1.28
N ASP A 394 -2.61 47.89 1.87
CA ASP A 394 -2.83 49.23 2.42
C ASP A 394 -3.66 49.27 3.71
N MET A 395 -4.07 48.12 4.23
CA MET A 395 -4.89 47.96 5.45
C MET A 395 -6.29 48.57 5.37
N ASN A 396 -6.77 48.94 4.18
CA ASN A 396 -8.11 49.49 4.01
C ASN A 396 -9.20 48.40 4.13
N PRO A 397 -10.45 48.76 4.49
CA PRO A 397 -11.56 47.83 4.55
C PRO A 397 -11.84 47.14 3.21
N VAL A 398 -12.29 45.89 3.26
CA VAL A 398 -12.60 45.07 2.08
C VAL A 398 -14.10 45.17 1.76
N GLY A 399 -14.44 45.56 0.54
CA GLY A 399 -15.80 45.59 0.03
C GLY A 399 -16.15 44.38 -0.85
N LYS A 400 -15.18 43.85 -1.61
CA LYS A 400 -15.44 42.85 -2.66
C LYS A 400 -14.37 41.76 -2.77
N ILE A 401 -14.78 40.49 -2.74
CA ILE A 401 -13.89 39.33 -2.68
C ILE A 401 -14.19 38.34 -3.80
N ALA A 402 -13.15 37.89 -4.49
CA ALA A 402 -13.22 36.75 -5.41
C ALA A 402 -12.58 35.51 -4.78
N PHE A 403 -13.22 34.35 -4.92
CA PHE A 403 -12.60 33.06 -4.66
C PHE A 403 -12.35 32.33 -5.98
N VAL A 404 -11.14 31.81 -6.17
CA VAL A 404 -10.76 31.02 -7.35
C VAL A 404 -10.64 29.56 -6.94
N GLN A 405 -11.53 28.71 -7.44
CA GLN A 405 -11.47 27.28 -7.16
C GLN A 405 -10.40 26.56 -7.98
N CYS A 406 -10.06 25.34 -7.56
CA CYS A 406 -9.21 24.41 -8.29
C CYS A 406 -7.78 24.92 -8.55
N VAL A 407 -7.23 25.75 -7.64
CA VAL A 407 -5.85 26.23 -7.79
C VAL A 407 -4.87 25.12 -7.40
N GLY A 408 -4.17 24.57 -8.40
CA GLY A 408 -3.25 23.44 -8.21
C GLY A 408 -3.93 22.09 -8.01
N CYS A 409 -5.16 21.93 -8.52
CA CYS A 409 -5.85 20.64 -8.61
C CYS A 409 -6.81 20.62 -9.81
N ARG A 410 -7.13 19.44 -10.33
CA ARG A 410 -7.89 19.25 -11.59
C ARG A 410 -7.27 20.00 -12.77
N ASP A 411 -5.95 19.91 -12.90
CA ASP A 411 -5.17 20.63 -13.90
C ASP A 411 -4.03 19.77 -14.45
N GLU A 412 -4.02 19.56 -15.76
CA GLU A 412 -3.00 18.77 -16.48
C GLU A 412 -1.59 19.34 -16.37
N GLN A 413 -1.45 20.65 -16.18
CA GLN A 413 -0.14 21.29 -16.03
C GLN A 413 0.42 21.16 -14.59
N THR A 414 -0.44 20.83 -13.62
CA THR A 414 -0.04 20.72 -12.21
C THR A 414 -0.48 19.39 -11.61
N ASN A 415 -1.62 19.35 -10.91
CA ASN A 415 -2.15 18.14 -10.31
C ASN A 415 -3.51 17.79 -10.94
N ILE A 416 -3.61 16.61 -11.57
CA ILE A 416 -4.83 16.19 -12.28
C ILE A 416 -5.98 15.75 -11.35
N TYR A 417 -5.66 15.43 -10.10
CA TYR A 417 -6.65 14.98 -9.12
C TYR A 417 -7.37 16.15 -8.43
N CYS A 418 -8.51 15.87 -7.81
CA CYS A 418 -9.25 16.83 -7.00
C CYS A 418 -8.78 16.80 -5.55
N SER A 419 -8.55 17.97 -4.94
CA SER A 419 -8.16 18.07 -3.53
C SER A 419 -9.30 17.99 -2.53
N ARG A 420 -10.53 17.67 -2.98
CA ARG A 420 -11.73 17.33 -2.21
C ARG A 420 -12.32 18.41 -1.28
N ILE A 421 -11.49 19.22 -0.62
CA ILE A 421 -11.92 20.14 0.44
C ILE A 421 -12.02 21.61 0.03
N CYS A 422 -11.42 22.01 -1.10
CA CYS A 422 -11.29 23.43 -1.51
C CYS A 422 -12.66 24.13 -1.63
N CYS A 423 -13.64 23.46 -2.23
CA CYS A 423 -15.01 23.97 -2.32
C CYS A 423 -15.61 24.23 -0.93
N MET A 424 -15.47 23.27 -0.02
CA MET A 424 -16.04 23.36 1.33
C MET A 424 -15.35 24.40 2.21
N ILE A 425 -14.01 24.53 2.10
CA ILE A 425 -13.26 25.61 2.75
C ILE A 425 -13.79 26.96 2.29
N THR A 426 -13.98 27.13 0.98
CA THR A 426 -14.46 28.39 0.41
C THR A 426 -15.86 28.72 0.89
N LEU A 427 -16.80 27.75 0.86
CA LEU A 427 -18.16 27.97 1.35
C LEU A 427 -18.16 28.39 2.83
N LYS A 428 -17.36 27.71 3.66
CA LYS A 428 -17.19 28.08 5.06
C LYS A 428 -16.64 29.49 5.23
N GLN A 429 -15.55 29.83 4.53
CA GLN A 429 -14.92 31.15 4.61
C GLN A 429 -15.86 32.26 4.13
N ALA A 430 -16.53 32.07 3.01
CA ALA A 430 -17.48 33.04 2.45
C ALA A 430 -18.67 33.28 3.39
N LEU A 431 -19.22 32.23 4.00
CA LEU A 431 -20.29 32.36 5.00
C LEU A 431 -19.82 33.05 6.27
N LEU A 432 -18.60 32.79 6.73
CA LEU A 432 -18.02 33.51 7.88
C LEU A 432 -17.88 35.01 7.59
N VAL A 433 -17.43 35.37 6.40
CA VAL A 433 -17.37 36.77 5.97
C VAL A 433 -18.76 37.40 5.93
N LYS A 434 -19.74 36.76 5.29
CA LYS A 434 -21.13 37.26 5.23
C LYS A 434 -21.76 37.39 6.62
N LYS A 435 -21.47 36.47 7.54
CA LYS A 435 -21.95 36.55 8.93
C LYS A 435 -21.38 37.76 9.67
N ASN A 436 -20.10 38.06 9.48
CA ASN A 436 -19.43 39.18 10.14
C ASN A 436 -19.77 40.53 9.48
N ASN A 437 -19.89 40.56 8.15
CA ASN A 437 -20.29 41.74 7.40
C ASN A 437 -21.12 41.35 6.14
N PRO A 438 -22.46 41.43 6.22
CA PRO A 438 -23.35 41.06 5.12
C PRO A 438 -23.17 41.89 3.83
N LYS A 439 -22.62 43.12 3.96
CA LYS A 439 -22.44 44.06 2.85
C LYS A 439 -21.28 43.72 1.92
N ILE A 440 -20.38 42.82 2.31
CA ILE A 440 -19.24 42.44 1.48
C ILE A 440 -19.72 41.57 0.32
N ASP A 441 -19.42 41.97 -0.90
CA ASP A 441 -19.77 41.22 -2.10
C ASP A 441 -18.78 40.09 -2.33
N ILE A 442 -19.29 38.87 -2.50
CA ILE A 442 -18.45 37.67 -2.67
C ILE A 442 -18.84 36.97 -3.96
N THR A 443 -17.84 36.65 -4.76
CA THR A 443 -17.98 35.88 -6.00
C THR A 443 -17.07 34.66 -5.96
N VAL A 444 -17.61 33.49 -6.28
CA VAL A 444 -16.86 32.23 -6.35
C VAL A 444 -16.79 31.77 -7.79
N PHE A 445 -15.58 31.74 -8.35
CA PHE A 445 -15.29 31.20 -9.68
C PHE A 445 -14.98 29.70 -9.58
N TYR A 446 -15.79 28.87 -10.23
CA TYR A 446 -15.74 27.42 -10.06
C TYR A 446 -15.97 26.63 -11.36
N ILE A 447 -15.57 25.35 -11.36
CA ILE A 447 -15.90 24.39 -12.42
C ILE A 447 -17.11 23.55 -12.00
N ASP A 448 -16.97 22.88 -10.85
CA ASP A 448 -18.03 22.13 -10.17
C ASP A 448 -17.97 22.42 -8.67
N VAL A 449 -19.12 22.56 -8.02
CA VAL A 449 -19.20 22.60 -6.55
C VAL A 449 -19.26 21.16 -6.04
N ARG A 450 -18.22 20.72 -5.33
CA ARG A 450 -18.11 19.34 -4.82
C ARG A 450 -18.49 19.26 -3.34
N ALA A 451 -19.79 19.28 -3.07
CA ALA A 451 -20.37 19.20 -1.73
C ALA A 451 -20.79 17.75 -1.33
N GLY A 452 -19.91 16.77 -1.53
CA GLY A 452 -20.23 15.34 -1.45
C GLY A 452 -20.23 14.69 -0.04
N GLY A 453 -20.56 15.43 1.02
CA GLY A 453 -20.55 14.94 2.41
C GLY A 453 -21.89 15.17 3.13
N LYS A 454 -22.05 14.58 4.33
CA LYS A 454 -23.24 14.82 5.17
C LYS A 454 -23.34 16.32 5.49
N GLU A 455 -24.50 16.93 5.22
CA GLU A 455 -24.78 18.37 5.40
C GLU A 455 -23.97 19.31 4.50
N TYR A 456 -23.19 18.81 3.53
CA TYR A 456 -22.35 19.66 2.68
C TYR A 456 -23.16 20.42 1.63
N GLU A 457 -24.22 19.81 1.09
CA GLU A 457 -25.16 20.51 0.19
C GLU A 457 -25.93 21.60 0.94
N THR A 458 -26.23 21.38 2.23
CA THR A 458 -26.93 22.36 3.06
C THR A 458 -26.13 23.65 3.20
N ILE A 459 -24.82 23.57 3.48
CA ILE A 459 -23.97 24.76 3.56
C ILE A 459 -23.80 25.44 2.19
N PHE A 460 -23.80 24.68 1.08
CA PHE A 460 -23.82 25.28 -0.25
C PHE A 460 -25.09 26.08 -0.52
N ARG A 461 -26.26 25.53 -0.17
CA ARG A 461 -27.54 26.23 -0.25
C ARG A 461 -27.55 27.50 0.62
N MET A 462 -27.07 27.40 1.87
CA MET A 462 -26.95 28.57 2.75
C MET A 462 -26.05 29.66 2.16
N ALA A 463 -24.97 29.29 1.47
CA ALA A 463 -24.10 30.27 0.82
C ALA A 463 -24.84 31.02 -0.30
N ARG A 464 -25.65 30.32 -1.10
CA ARG A 464 -26.49 30.94 -2.13
C ARG A 464 -27.56 31.86 -1.53
N GLU A 465 -28.22 31.41 -0.47
CA GLU A 465 -29.22 32.21 0.26
C GLU A 465 -28.61 33.45 0.91
N ALA A 466 -27.33 33.40 1.32
CA ALA A 466 -26.58 34.54 1.84
C ALA A 466 -26.12 35.55 0.76
N GLY A 467 -26.56 35.37 -0.50
CA GLY A 467 -26.25 36.27 -1.61
C GLY A 467 -24.82 36.14 -2.14
N ILE A 468 -24.14 35.02 -1.92
CA ILE A 468 -22.84 34.74 -2.54
C ILE A 468 -23.07 34.35 -4.00
N ARG A 469 -22.37 35.03 -4.92
CA ARG A 469 -22.48 34.74 -6.36
C ARG A 469 -21.55 33.60 -6.76
N PHE A 470 -22.01 32.76 -7.68
CA PHE A 470 -21.25 31.64 -8.21
C PHE A 470 -21.17 31.78 -9.73
N ILE A 471 -19.96 31.91 -10.25
CA ILE A 471 -19.69 32.00 -11.68
C ILE A 471 -19.05 30.70 -12.11
N ARG A 472 -19.70 29.98 -13.03
CA ARG A 472 -19.17 28.70 -13.52
C ARG A 472 -18.15 28.98 -14.62
N GLY A 473 -16.94 29.31 -14.19
CA GLY A 473 -15.82 29.64 -15.05
C GLY A 473 -14.53 29.48 -14.29
N ARG A 474 -13.52 28.87 -14.91
CA ARG A 474 -12.15 28.92 -14.40
C ARG A 474 -11.52 30.23 -14.85
N PRO A 475 -11.02 31.10 -13.94
CA PRO A 475 -10.39 32.34 -14.34
C PRO A 475 -9.14 32.09 -15.19
N SER A 476 -8.96 32.92 -16.21
CA SER A 476 -7.79 32.92 -17.11
C SER A 476 -6.63 33.70 -16.53
N SER A 477 -6.91 34.80 -15.84
CA SER A 477 -5.89 35.72 -15.30
C SER A 477 -6.43 36.57 -14.15
N VAL A 478 -5.50 37.08 -13.34
CA VAL A 478 -5.72 38.11 -12.34
C VAL A 478 -4.71 39.23 -12.57
N GLU A 479 -5.21 40.44 -12.78
CA GLU A 479 -4.41 41.63 -13.05
C GLU A 479 -4.77 42.76 -12.09
N GLU A 480 -3.83 43.64 -11.81
CA GLU A 480 -4.08 44.83 -10.97
C GLU A 480 -4.31 46.04 -11.87
N VAL A 481 -5.50 46.64 -11.76
CA VAL A 481 -5.93 47.82 -12.52
C VAL A 481 -6.50 48.83 -11.52
N ASP A 482 -5.97 50.05 -11.52
CA ASP A 482 -6.40 51.14 -10.63
C ASP A 482 -6.44 50.76 -9.13
N GLY A 483 -5.50 49.92 -8.68
CA GLY A 483 -5.40 49.45 -7.30
C GLY A 483 -6.44 48.38 -6.89
N MET A 484 -7.20 47.84 -7.84
CA MET A 484 -8.10 46.70 -7.66
C MET A 484 -7.62 45.49 -8.49
N LEU A 485 -8.02 44.29 -8.06
CA LEU A 485 -7.70 43.05 -8.75
C LEU A 485 -8.82 42.68 -9.72
N THR A 486 -8.58 42.84 -11.01
CA THR A 486 -9.50 42.43 -12.07
C THR A 486 -9.32 40.94 -12.36
N VAL A 487 -10.40 40.16 -12.21
CA VAL A 487 -10.44 38.73 -12.53
C VAL A 487 -11.13 38.55 -13.88
N SER A 488 -10.42 37.95 -14.84
CA SER A 488 -10.96 37.62 -16.16
C SER A 488 -11.34 36.14 -16.21
N ALA A 489 -12.57 35.84 -16.62
CA ALA A 489 -13.11 34.49 -16.77
C ALA A 489 -14.19 34.44 -17.87
N GLU A 490 -14.64 33.24 -18.21
CA GLU A 490 -15.85 33.00 -19.00
C GLU A 490 -16.91 32.38 -18.10
N ASP A 491 -18.11 32.96 -18.03
CA ASP A 491 -19.25 32.27 -17.43
C ASP A 491 -19.79 31.24 -18.43
N THR A 492 -19.43 29.99 -18.24
CA THR A 492 -19.80 28.90 -19.15
C THR A 492 -21.30 28.60 -19.16
N LEU A 493 -22.10 29.16 -18.23
CA LEU A 493 -23.55 29.01 -18.26
C LEU A 493 -24.22 30.01 -19.21
N SER A 494 -23.68 31.23 -19.33
CA SER A 494 -24.19 32.25 -20.25
C SER A 494 -23.40 32.36 -21.56
N GLY A 495 -22.14 31.88 -21.57
CA GLY A 495 -21.19 32.09 -22.67
C GLY A 495 -20.57 33.49 -22.69
N GLU A 496 -20.80 34.30 -21.65
CA GLU A 496 -20.31 35.67 -21.59
C GLU A 496 -18.93 35.77 -20.92
N LYS A 497 -18.11 36.71 -21.40
CA LYS A 497 -16.86 37.08 -20.76
C LYS A 497 -17.15 37.90 -19.50
N VAL A 498 -16.52 37.52 -18.40
CA VAL A 498 -16.56 38.23 -17.11
C VAL A 498 -15.22 38.89 -16.88
N GLU A 499 -15.22 40.21 -16.71
CA GLU A 499 -14.05 40.98 -16.24
C GLU A 499 -14.51 41.89 -15.12
N GLU A 500 -14.15 41.53 -13.88
CA GLU A 500 -14.71 42.17 -12.71
C GLU A 500 -13.62 42.54 -11.69
N PRO A 501 -13.61 43.77 -11.14
CA PRO A 501 -12.64 44.19 -10.14
C PRO A 501 -13.04 43.73 -8.73
N PHE A 502 -12.03 43.38 -7.92
CA PHE A 502 -12.13 42.91 -6.53
C PHE A 502 -11.06 43.55 -5.64
N ASP A 503 -11.34 43.69 -4.34
CA ASP A 503 -10.36 44.14 -3.35
C ASP A 503 -9.35 43.05 -2.99
N ILE A 504 -9.84 41.80 -2.89
CA ILE A 504 -9.04 40.62 -2.54
C ILE A 504 -9.43 39.47 -3.47
N VAL A 505 -8.43 38.72 -3.91
CA VAL A 505 -8.60 37.44 -4.60
C VAL A 505 -8.03 36.32 -3.72
N VAL A 506 -8.86 35.33 -3.40
CA VAL A 506 -8.50 34.17 -2.58
C VAL A 506 -8.38 32.93 -3.47
N LEU A 507 -7.17 32.39 -3.55
CA LEU A 507 -6.85 31.16 -4.27
C LEU A 507 -7.16 29.95 -3.38
N ALA A 508 -8.17 29.17 -3.75
CA ALA A 508 -8.51 27.93 -3.05
C ALA A 508 -7.51 26.82 -3.44
N VAL A 509 -6.35 26.86 -2.80
CA VAL A 509 -5.21 25.98 -3.09
C VAL A 509 -5.49 24.51 -2.76
N GLY A 510 -4.98 23.62 -3.60
CA GLY A 510 -5.08 22.18 -3.44
C GLY A 510 -4.17 21.59 -2.35
N MET A 511 -4.42 20.33 -2.03
CA MET A 511 -3.57 19.46 -1.22
C MET A 511 -2.61 18.70 -2.12
N GLN A 512 -1.35 18.56 -1.69
CA GLN A 512 -0.33 17.75 -2.33
C GLN A 512 0.40 16.88 -1.26
N PRO A 513 1.14 15.84 -1.65
CA PRO A 513 1.92 15.05 -0.69
C PRO A 513 2.86 15.93 0.14
N THR A 514 3.07 15.59 1.41
CA THR A 514 3.97 16.40 2.24
C THR A 514 5.42 16.25 1.80
N GLU A 515 6.20 17.31 1.92
CA GLU A 515 7.65 17.29 1.71
C GLU A 515 8.30 16.21 2.60
N GLY A 516 9.19 15.42 2.00
CA GLY A 516 9.85 14.28 2.66
C GLY A 516 9.05 12.96 2.63
N SER A 517 7.87 12.92 2.00
CA SER A 517 7.10 11.67 1.85
C SER A 517 7.84 10.61 1.03
N ASP A 518 8.67 11.03 0.09
CA ASP A 518 9.61 10.19 -0.67
C ASP A 518 10.61 9.50 0.27
N ARG A 519 11.32 10.26 1.10
CA ARG A 519 12.27 9.75 2.09
C ARG A 519 11.61 8.80 3.09
N ILE A 520 10.42 9.14 3.59
CA ILE A 520 9.66 8.25 4.49
C ILE A 520 9.23 6.97 3.76
N GLY A 521 8.78 7.07 2.51
CA GLY A 521 8.45 5.91 1.68
C GLY A 521 9.64 5.00 1.42
N GLU A 522 10.83 5.56 1.23
CA GLU A 522 12.07 4.79 1.10
C GLU A 522 12.46 4.10 2.42
N ILE A 523 12.41 4.82 3.55
CA ILE A 523 12.72 4.28 4.88
C ILE A 523 11.78 3.11 5.24
N LEU A 524 10.48 3.30 5.00
CA LEU A 524 9.44 2.31 5.35
C LEU A 524 9.19 1.29 4.24
N ARG A 525 9.76 1.50 3.06
CA ARG A 525 9.58 0.69 1.84
C ARG A 525 8.11 0.63 1.40
N VAL A 526 7.37 1.69 1.65
CA VAL A 526 5.97 1.83 1.25
C VAL A 526 5.92 2.60 -0.08
N PRO A 527 5.36 2.00 -1.15
CA PRO A 527 5.26 2.66 -2.44
C PRO A 527 4.31 3.86 -2.38
N ARG A 528 4.49 4.76 -3.34
CA ARG A 528 3.61 5.89 -3.57
C ARG A 528 2.84 5.68 -4.87
N ASP A 529 1.64 6.23 -4.93
CA ASP A 529 0.84 6.24 -6.14
C ASP A 529 1.42 7.20 -7.19
N GLN A 530 0.80 7.22 -8.37
CA GLN A 530 1.20 8.11 -9.47
C GLN A 530 1.06 9.62 -9.14
N TYR A 531 0.39 9.97 -8.03
CA TYR A 531 0.20 11.33 -7.56
C TYR A 531 1.17 11.71 -6.43
N GLY A 532 1.99 10.75 -5.97
CA GLY A 532 2.97 10.91 -4.93
C GLY A 532 2.44 10.73 -3.50
N PHE A 533 1.19 10.30 -3.30
CA PHE A 533 0.66 9.91 -1.98
C PHE A 533 1.03 8.46 -1.65
N PHE A 534 1.00 8.07 -0.37
CA PHE A 534 1.25 6.68 -0.01
C PHE A 534 0.15 5.77 -0.55
N MET A 535 0.56 4.66 -1.18
CA MET A 535 -0.33 3.72 -1.82
C MET A 535 -0.86 2.70 -0.80
N GLU A 536 -2.17 2.59 -0.70
CA GLU A 536 -2.83 1.52 0.03
C GLU A 536 -2.66 0.15 -0.65
N ALA A 537 -2.76 -0.93 0.12
CA ALA A 537 -2.67 -2.29 -0.40
C ALA A 537 -3.79 -2.62 -1.39
N HIS A 538 -4.98 -2.07 -1.16
CA HIS A 538 -6.11 -2.15 -2.08
C HIS A 538 -7.17 -1.09 -1.76
N ILE A 539 -7.56 -0.28 -2.74
CA ILE A 539 -8.45 0.89 -2.59
C ILE A 539 -9.81 0.60 -1.91
N LYS A 540 -10.40 -0.57 -2.13
CA LYS A 540 -11.68 -1.00 -1.50
C LYS A 540 -11.51 -1.90 -0.27
N LEU A 541 -10.75 -2.99 -0.41
CA LEU A 541 -10.67 -4.05 0.61
C LEU A 541 -9.71 -3.73 1.75
N LYS A 542 -8.67 -2.94 1.48
CA LYS A 542 -7.58 -2.65 2.42
C LYS A 542 -7.13 -1.18 2.35
N PRO A 543 -8.05 -0.22 2.55
CA PRO A 543 -7.81 1.20 2.27
C PRO A 543 -6.87 1.90 3.27
N VAL A 544 -6.48 1.23 4.35
CA VAL A 544 -5.56 1.74 5.39
C VAL A 544 -4.38 0.80 5.64
N GLU A 545 -4.28 -0.32 4.92
CA GLU A 545 -3.12 -1.21 4.98
C GLU A 545 -2.17 -0.85 3.83
N THR A 546 -0.88 -1.12 3.97
CA THR A 546 0.08 -1.02 2.86
C THR A 546 0.47 -2.41 2.37
N VAL A 547 1.20 -2.50 1.25
CA VAL A 547 1.80 -3.77 0.79
C VAL A 547 2.88 -4.30 1.73
N VAL A 548 3.35 -3.48 2.69
CA VAL A 548 4.27 -3.90 3.75
C VAL A 548 3.45 -4.23 4.98
N ASN A 549 3.38 -5.52 5.33
CA ASN A 549 2.64 -6.00 6.48
C ASN A 549 3.08 -5.27 7.77
N GLY A 550 2.12 -4.88 8.61
CA GLY A 550 2.38 -4.14 9.85
C GLY A 550 2.54 -2.63 9.70
N ILE A 551 2.52 -2.11 8.46
CA ILE A 551 2.53 -0.66 8.19
C ILE A 551 1.17 -0.23 7.64
N PHE A 552 0.57 0.76 8.29
CA PHE A 552 -0.77 1.27 8.03
C PHE A 552 -0.76 2.76 7.66
N LEU A 553 -1.82 3.24 7.01
CA LEU A 553 -2.00 4.62 6.56
C LEU A 553 -3.16 5.28 7.31
N ALA A 554 -2.97 6.54 7.73
CA ALA A 554 -4.01 7.31 8.40
C ALA A 554 -4.05 8.77 7.90
N GLY A 555 -5.24 9.24 7.52
CA GLY A 555 -5.47 10.62 7.11
C GLY A 555 -5.03 10.92 5.67
N SER A 556 -4.56 12.15 5.46
CA SER A 556 -4.33 12.73 4.12
C SER A 556 -3.00 12.34 3.47
N CYS A 557 -2.17 11.53 4.14
CA CYS A 557 -0.93 11.02 3.56
C CYS A 557 -1.19 10.02 2.43
N ALA A 558 -2.39 9.43 2.41
CA ALA A 558 -2.90 8.52 1.37
C ALA A 558 -3.93 9.24 0.44
N GLY A 559 -3.79 10.55 0.26
CA GLY A 559 -4.62 11.35 -0.64
C GLY A 559 -5.55 12.36 0.07
N PRO A 560 -6.12 13.32 -0.68
CA PRO A 560 -6.91 14.41 -0.11
C PRO A 560 -8.16 13.95 0.67
N THR A 561 -8.28 14.40 1.93
CA THR A 561 -9.40 14.06 2.83
C THR A 561 -9.86 15.24 3.67
N ASP A 562 -11.15 15.23 4.05
CA ASP A 562 -11.72 16.14 5.05
C ASP A 562 -11.44 15.65 6.49
N ILE A 563 -11.78 16.46 7.50
CA ILE A 563 -11.55 16.16 8.93
C ILE A 563 -12.27 14.86 9.37
N PRO A 564 -13.60 14.68 9.12
CA PRO A 564 -14.28 13.46 9.52
C PRO A 564 -13.66 12.19 8.93
N MET A 565 -13.34 12.19 7.64
CA MET A 565 -12.68 11.05 6.98
C MET A 565 -11.27 10.82 7.53
N THR A 566 -10.55 11.89 7.89
CA THR A 566 -9.22 11.81 8.51
C THR A 566 -9.27 11.12 9.87
N ILE A 567 -10.26 11.46 10.71
CA ILE A 567 -10.49 10.81 12.01
C ILE A 567 -10.91 9.35 11.81
N ALA A 568 -11.84 9.07 10.88
CA ALA A 568 -12.27 7.70 10.56
C ALA A 568 -11.12 6.81 10.09
N ARG A 569 -10.20 7.33 9.27
CA ARG A 569 -8.98 6.61 8.87
C ARG A 569 -8.02 6.37 10.04
N GLY A 570 -7.94 7.30 10.99
CA GLY A 570 -7.21 7.09 12.26
C GLY A 570 -7.75 5.91 13.05
N HIS A 571 -9.07 5.82 13.22
CA HIS A 571 -9.72 4.68 13.87
C HIS A 571 -9.47 3.35 13.12
N ALA A 572 -9.57 3.36 11.80
CA ALA A 572 -9.36 2.17 10.98
C ALA A 572 -7.91 1.65 11.08
N ALA A 573 -6.91 2.55 11.03
CA ALA A 573 -5.50 2.18 11.20
C ALA A 573 -5.21 1.62 12.60
N ALA A 574 -5.80 2.21 13.64
CA ALA A 574 -5.72 1.68 15.00
C ALA A 574 -6.34 0.28 15.09
N SER A 575 -7.55 0.07 14.56
CA SER A 575 -8.20 -1.25 14.55
C SER A 575 -7.32 -2.33 13.93
N LYS A 576 -6.68 -2.05 12.79
CA LYS A 576 -5.77 -3.00 12.14
C LYS A 576 -4.51 -3.27 12.96
N THR A 577 -4.01 -2.27 13.68
CA THR A 577 -2.93 -2.44 14.66
C THR A 577 -3.36 -3.35 15.81
N LEU A 578 -4.56 -3.14 16.36
CA LEU A 578 -5.10 -3.96 17.45
C LEU A 578 -5.31 -5.42 17.03
N MET A 579 -5.75 -5.67 15.79
CA MET A 579 -5.84 -7.03 15.24
C MET A 579 -4.48 -7.74 15.16
N LEU A 580 -3.39 -6.97 14.99
CA LEU A 580 -2.04 -7.53 15.03
C LEU A 580 -1.62 -7.83 16.47
N PHE A 581 -1.87 -6.89 17.39
CA PHE A 581 -1.44 -6.99 18.79
C PHE A 581 -2.26 -7.97 19.64
N SER A 582 -3.48 -8.31 19.19
CA SER A 582 -4.33 -9.32 19.83
C SER A 582 -3.77 -10.74 19.71
N LYS A 583 -2.77 -10.96 18.84
CA LYS A 583 -2.05 -12.22 18.71
C LYS A 583 -0.74 -12.17 19.49
N ASP A 584 -0.34 -13.28 20.11
CA ASP A 584 0.98 -13.39 20.75
C ASP A 584 2.10 -13.52 19.73
N PHE A 585 1.79 -14.17 18.61
CA PHE A 585 2.70 -14.40 17.50
C PHE A 585 1.97 -14.33 16.15
N ILE A 586 2.74 -14.10 15.10
CA ILE A 586 2.30 -14.17 13.71
C ILE A 586 2.88 -15.44 13.11
N GLU A 587 2.02 -16.27 12.56
CA GLU A 587 2.43 -17.39 11.71
C GLU A 587 2.57 -16.88 10.27
N LEU A 588 3.78 -16.98 9.72
CA LEU A 588 4.04 -16.71 8.31
C LEU A 588 4.17 -18.03 7.55
N GLU A 589 3.61 -18.08 6.34
CA GLU A 589 3.77 -19.25 5.47
C GLU A 589 5.27 -19.46 5.14
N PRO A 590 5.81 -20.67 5.35
CA PRO A 590 7.21 -20.99 5.14
C PRO A 590 7.54 -21.29 3.67
N ILE A 591 6.76 -20.79 2.72
CA ILE A 591 6.98 -20.93 1.27
C ILE A 591 7.99 -19.91 0.74
N THR A 592 8.98 -19.61 1.57
CA THR A 592 9.97 -18.56 1.40
C THR A 592 11.19 -19.05 0.60
N SER A 593 12.01 -18.11 0.14
CA SER A 593 13.26 -18.44 -0.54
C SER A 593 14.37 -18.77 0.45
N TYR A 594 15.27 -19.68 0.09
CA TYR A 594 16.47 -20.01 0.85
C TYR A 594 17.69 -20.10 -0.06
N VAL A 595 18.89 -19.93 0.51
CA VAL A 595 20.17 -19.94 -0.22
C VAL A 595 20.99 -21.16 0.18
N ASP A 596 21.49 -21.88 -0.82
CA ASP A 596 22.58 -22.84 -0.70
C ASP A 596 23.92 -22.05 -0.70
N PRO A 597 24.62 -21.99 0.46
CA PRO A 597 25.85 -21.20 0.59
C PRO A 597 26.99 -21.76 -0.27
N MET A 598 26.98 -23.05 -0.62
CA MET A 598 28.03 -23.68 -1.41
C MET A 598 27.98 -23.27 -2.88
N LYS A 599 26.77 -23.03 -3.40
CA LYS A 599 26.55 -22.54 -4.76
C LYS A 599 26.62 -21.02 -4.86
N CYS A 600 26.38 -20.29 -3.77
CA CYS A 600 26.31 -18.84 -3.78
C CYS A 600 27.67 -18.19 -4.04
N LYS A 601 27.72 -17.23 -4.98
CA LYS A 601 28.92 -16.44 -5.31
C LYS A 601 28.84 -14.98 -4.85
N GLY A 602 27.81 -14.61 -4.08
CA GLY A 602 27.68 -13.25 -3.55
C GLY A 602 27.47 -12.15 -4.61
N CYS A 603 26.99 -12.47 -5.81
CA CYS A 603 26.92 -11.54 -6.95
C CYS A 603 25.87 -10.41 -6.83
N LEU A 604 25.06 -10.38 -5.76
CA LEU A 604 24.03 -9.39 -5.49
C LEU A 604 22.89 -9.26 -6.53
N ALA A 605 22.81 -10.13 -7.55
CA ALA A 605 21.74 -10.06 -8.55
C ALA A 605 20.34 -10.21 -7.92
N CYS A 606 20.22 -11.11 -6.95
CA CYS A 606 18.98 -11.41 -6.25
C CYS A 606 18.50 -10.27 -5.31
N THR A 607 19.41 -9.47 -4.76
CA THR A 607 19.04 -8.35 -3.87
C THR A 607 18.31 -7.25 -4.65
N LYS A 608 18.74 -6.98 -5.89
CA LYS A 608 18.08 -6.03 -6.81
C LYS A 608 16.67 -6.46 -7.23
N MET A 609 16.40 -7.77 -7.25
CA MET A 609 15.10 -8.32 -7.66
C MET A 609 14.07 -8.37 -6.53
N CYS A 610 14.50 -8.28 -5.27
CA CYS A 610 13.63 -8.44 -4.13
C CYS A 610 13.05 -7.07 -3.69
N PRO A 611 11.75 -6.81 -3.92
CA PRO A 611 11.15 -5.55 -3.49
C PRO A 611 11.02 -5.44 -1.96
N TYR A 612 11.10 -6.58 -1.25
CA TYR A 612 11.05 -6.66 0.22
C TYR A 612 12.43 -6.49 0.88
N GLN A 613 13.51 -6.52 0.08
CA GLN A 613 14.91 -6.56 0.55
C GLN A 613 15.15 -7.65 1.61
N ALA A 614 14.50 -8.81 1.46
CA ALA A 614 14.68 -9.95 2.34
C ALA A 614 16.09 -10.58 2.20
N LEU A 615 16.83 -10.25 1.14
CA LEU A 615 18.16 -10.79 0.86
C LEU A 615 19.24 -9.77 1.20
N LYS A 616 20.18 -10.15 2.06
CA LYS A 616 21.33 -9.32 2.46
C LYS A 616 22.64 -10.07 2.26
N PRO A 617 23.73 -9.39 1.87
CA PRO A 617 25.05 -10.00 1.87
C PRO A 617 25.53 -10.22 3.30
N VAL A 618 26.10 -11.39 3.56
CA VAL A 618 26.74 -11.75 4.83
C VAL A 618 28.08 -12.41 4.55
N GLU A 619 28.97 -12.36 5.54
CA GLU A 619 30.26 -13.04 5.49
C GLU A 619 30.15 -14.39 6.19
N LEU A 620 30.47 -15.46 5.47
CA LEU A 620 30.44 -16.83 5.96
C LEU A 620 31.77 -17.48 5.55
N GLU A 621 32.58 -17.89 6.54
CA GLU A 621 33.87 -18.55 6.31
C GLU A 621 34.79 -17.78 5.34
N GLY A 622 34.87 -16.44 5.50
CA GLY A 622 35.68 -15.56 4.64
C GLY A 622 35.15 -15.37 3.21
N ARG A 623 33.95 -15.89 2.89
CA ARG A 623 33.27 -15.70 1.61
C ARG A 623 32.03 -14.84 1.78
N LYS A 624 31.79 -13.93 0.83
CA LYS A 624 30.54 -13.16 0.76
C LYS A 624 29.45 -14.03 0.15
N VAL A 625 28.45 -14.36 0.95
CA VAL A 625 27.24 -15.10 0.51
C VAL A 625 26.01 -14.24 0.74
N ILE A 626 24.87 -14.66 0.17
CA ILE A 626 23.59 -14.00 0.40
C ILE A 626 22.81 -14.80 1.45
N GLN A 627 22.19 -14.13 2.40
CA GLN A 627 21.28 -14.72 3.36
C GLN A 627 19.87 -14.17 3.15
N VAL A 628 18.85 -15.02 3.31
CA VAL A 628 17.45 -14.62 3.29
C VAL A 628 16.93 -14.47 4.72
N THR A 629 16.40 -13.29 5.03
CA THR A 629 15.60 -13.06 6.25
C THR A 629 14.20 -13.60 5.99
N GLN A 630 13.92 -14.79 6.53
CA GLN A 630 12.71 -15.56 6.20
C GLN A 630 11.42 -14.79 6.49
N SER A 631 11.35 -14.09 7.62
CA SER A 631 10.22 -13.26 8.02
C SER A 631 9.94 -12.04 7.12
N MET A 632 10.89 -11.65 6.27
CA MET A 632 10.74 -10.59 5.27
C MET A 632 10.42 -11.13 3.87
N CYS A 633 10.58 -12.43 3.66
CA CYS A 633 10.38 -13.04 2.36
C CYS A 633 8.88 -13.31 2.13
N ALA A 634 8.27 -12.61 1.18
CA ALA A 634 6.87 -12.85 0.82
C ALA A 634 6.64 -14.14 -0.01
N GLY A 635 7.69 -14.93 -0.32
CA GLY A 635 7.53 -16.17 -1.10
C GLY A 635 7.15 -15.96 -2.57
N CYS A 636 7.64 -14.89 -3.22
CA CYS A 636 7.35 -14.66 -4.65
C CYS A 636 8.20 -15.52 -5.60
N GLY A 637 9.37 -15.99 -5.17
CA GLY A 637 10.26 -16.82 -5.99
C GLY A 637 11.02 -16.10 -7.11
N THR A 638 10.89 -14.78 -7.26
CA THR A 638 11.55 -14.02 -8.33
C THR A 638 13.08 -14.11 -8.27
N CYS A 639 13.65 -14.04 -7.07
CA CYS A 639 15.10 -14.15 -6.87
C CYS A 639 15.64 -15.56 -7.18
N THR A 640 14.85 -16.60 -6.89
CA THR A 640 15.12 -17.99 -7.26
C THR A 640 15.22 -18.13 -8.77
N ALA A 641 14.23 -17.62 -9.51
CA ALA A 641 14.20 -17.70 -10.96
C ALA A 641 15.30 -16.87 -11.65
N GLY A 642 15.81 -15.83 -10.98
CA GLY A 642 16.86 -14.95 -11.49
C GLY A 642 18.27 -15.30 -11.02
N CYS A 643 18.46 -16.36 -10.23
CA CYS A 643 19.78 -16.73 -9.72
C CYS A 643 20.61 -17.42 -10.82
N PRO A 644 21.74 -16.82 -11.27
CA PRO A 644 22.54 -17.43 -12.34
C PRO A 644 23.34 -18.66 -11.89
N PHE A 645 23.52 -18.85 -10.58
CA PHE A 645 24.31 -19.94 -10.00
C PHE A 645 23.45 -21.05 -9.38
N ASN A 646 22.12 -20.98 -9.51
CA ASN A 646 21.20 -21.96 -8.93
C ASN A 646 21.39 -22.14 -7.41
N ALA A 647 21.82 -21.07 -6.74
CA ALA A 647 22.07 -21.04 -5.31
C ALA A 647 20.82 -20.70 -4.51
N LEU A 648 19.76 -20.19 -5.14
CA LEU A 648 18.49 -19.89 -4.49
C LEU A 648 17.46 -20.94 -4.87
N ASN A 649 16.63 -21.35 -3.92
CA ASN A 649 15.42 -22.13 -4.16
C ASN A 649 14.24 -21.53 -3.39
N GLN A 650 13.04 -22.06 -3.59
CA GLN A 650 11.83 -21.65 -2.86
C GLN A 650 11.18 -22.88 -2.24
N HIS A 651 10.96 -22.85 -0.92
CA HIS A 651 10.23 -23.92 -0.24
C HIS A 651 8.84 -24.13 -0.86
N HIS A 652 8.44 -25.39 -1.01
CA HIS A 652 7.15 -25.83 -1.59
C HIS A 652 6.94 -25.51 -3.09
N PHE A 653 7.89 -24.80 -3.73
CA PHE A 653 7.93 -24.50 -5.17
C PHE A 653 9.37 -24.60 -5.68
N THR A 654 10.05 -25.71 -5.37
CA THR A 654 11.45 -25.89 -5.78
C THR A 654 11.57 -26.10 -7.29
N ASP A 655 12.75 -25.86 -7.86
CA ASP A 655 13.01 -26.14 -9.28
C ASP A 655 12.68 -27.62 -9.58
N GLU A 656 13.11 -28.53 -8.71
CA GLU A 656 12.91 -29.97 -8.79
C GLU A 656 11.43 -30.37 -8.71
N GLN A 657 10.67 -29.76 -7.79
CA GLN A 657 9.22 -29.99 -7.66
C GLN A 657 8.46 -29.58 -8.91
N ILE A 658 8.79 -28.42 -9.49
CA ILE A 658 8.13 -27.93 -10.71
C ILE A 658 8.58 -28.73 -11.94
N PHE A 659 9.86 -29.11 -12.03
CA PHE A 659 10.33 -30.00 -13.10
C PHE A 659 9.62 -31.36 -13.05
N ALA A 660 9.39 -31.93 -11.87
CA ALA A 660 8.62 -33.17 -11.73
C ALA A 660 7.19 -33.03 -12.26
N GLN A 661 6.55 -31.87 -12.06
CA GLN A 661 5.22 -31.59 -12.64
C GLN A 661 5.27 -31.47 -14.17
N ILE A 662 6.28 -30.78 -14.72
CA ILE A 662 6.46 -30.64 -16.17
C ILE A 662 6.67 -32.01 -16.81
N ASP A 663 7.60 -32.79 -16.26
CA ASP A 663 7.96 -34.11 -16.77
C ASP A 663 6.76 -35.07 -16.71
N ALA A 664 6.01 -35.06 -15.60
CA ALA A 664 4.78 -35.86 -15.46
C ALA A 664 3.67 -35.44 -16.45
N ALA A 665 3.50 -34.13 -16.66
CA ALA A 665 2.50 -33.62 -17.60
C ALA A 665 2.80 -34.03 -19.05
N LEU A 666 4.07 -34.21 -19.40
CA LEU A 666 4.55 -34.40 -20.77
C LEU A 666 5.03 -35.82 -21.08
N GLU A 667 4.86 -36.77 -20.16
CA GLU A 667 5.27 -38.15 -20.38
C GLU A 667 4.51 -38.81 -21.55
N GLU A 668 3.24 -38.45 -21.71
CA GLU A 668 2.34 -39.00 -22.73
C GLU A 668 1.83 -37.89 -23.65
N ASN A 669 1.90 -38.10 -24.97
CA ASN A 669 1.46 -37.16 -26.01
C ASN A 669 1.88 -35.69 -25.77
N PRO A 670 3.16 -35.40 -25.48
CA PRO A 670 3.60 -34.05 -25.12
C PRO A 670 3.34 -33.00 -26.20
N LYS A 671 3.39 -33.41 -27.47
CA LYS A 671 3.20 -32.54 -28.64
C LYS A 671 1.78 -31.94 -28.70
N ASP A 672 0.80 -32.57 -28.06
CA ASP A 672 -0.59 -32.12 -28.05
C ASP A 672 -0.93 -31.25 -26.82
N LYS A 673 0.04 -31.04 -25.92
CA LYS A 673 -0.17 -30.39 -24.62
C LYS A 673 0.39 -28.98 -24.56
N ILE A 674 -0.34 -28.11 -23.85
CA ILE A 674 0.06 -26.73 -23.53
C ILE A 674 0.43 -26.67 -22.04
N ILE A 675 1.69 -26.36 -21.71
CA ILE A 675 2.09 -26.12 -20.32
C ILE A 675 1.81 -24.68 -19.95
N SER A 676 0.96 -24.44 -18.95
CA SER A 676 0.60 -23.10 -18.50
C SER A 676 1.09 -22.83 -17.09
N PHE A 677 2.05 -21.91 -16.94
CA PHE A 677 2.50 -21.43 -15.64
C PHE A 677 1.61 -20.28 -15.18
N ASN A 678 0.80 -20.52 -14.15
CA ASN A 678 -0.19 -19.56 -13.67
C ASN A 678 0.26 -18.99 -12.32
N CYS A 679 0.32 -17.66 -12.25
CA CYS A 679 0.40 -16.93 -10.99
C CYS A 679 -0.80 -17.26 -10.11
N ASN A 680 -0.52 -17.70 -8.88
CA ASN A 680 -1.50 -18.10 -7.88
C ASN A 680 -2.60 -17.05 -7.68
N TRP A 681 -2.27 -15.76 -7.73
CA TRP A 681 -3.20 -14.69 -7.34
C TRP A 681 -4.20 -14.29 -8.42
N CYS A 682 -3.75 -14.15 -9.67
CA CYS A 682 -4.58 -13.62 -10.74
C CYS A 682 -4.88 -14.69 -11.78
N SER A 683 -3.91 -15.18 -12.56
CA SER A 683 -4.20 -16.10 -13.66
C SER A 683 -4.64 -17.50 -13.23
N TYR A 684 -4.22 -18.01 -12.07
CA TYR A 684 -4.78 -19.24 -11.51
C TYR A 684 -6.24 -19.01 -11.09
N ALA A 685 -6.53 -17.87 -10.46
CA ALA A 685 -7.90 -17.50 -10.10
C ALA A 685 -8.77 -17.16 -11.32
N GLY A 686 -8.18 -16.64 -12.40
CA GLY A 686 -8.85 -16.42 -13.68
C GLY A 686 -9.20 -17.75 -14.36
N ALA A 687 -8.31 -18.74 -14.27
CA ALA A 687 -8.62 -20.10 -14.70
C ALA A 687 -9.72 -20.73 -13.82
N ASP A 688 -9.72 -20.49 -12.51
CA ASP A 688 -10.81 -20.89 -11.62
C ASP A 688 -12.14 -20.20 -12.03
N MET A 689 -12.09 -18.91 -12.35
CA MET A 689 -13.25 -18.12 -12.78
C MET A 689 -13.81 -18.64 -14.11
N ALA A 690 -12.97 -19.07 -15.04
CA ALA A 690 -13.43 -19.73 -16.27
C ALA A 690 -14.26 -20.99 -15.94
N GLY A 691 -13.81 -21.80 -14.97
CA GLY A 691 -14.58 -22.94 -14.47
C GLY A 691 -15.88 -22.54 -13.80
N VAL A 692 -15.85 -21.58 -12.88
CA VAL A 692 -17.06 -21.09 -12.18
C VAL A 692 -18.10 -20.59 -13.18
N SER A 693 -17.66 -19.88 -14.22
CA SER A 693 -18.49 -19.34 -15.30
C SER A 693 -18.84 -20.34 -16.40
N ARG A 694 -18.36 -21.59 -16.32
CA ARG A 694 -18.62 -22.65 -17.32
C ARG A 694 -18.13 -22.30 -18.73
N PHE A 695 -17.04 -21.56 -18.80
CA PHE A 695 -16.38 -21.20 -20.04
C PHE A 695 -15.55 -22.38 -20.54
N GLU A 696 -16.09 -23.11 -21.52
CA GLU A 696 -15.45 -24.29 -22.08
C GLU A 696 -14.26 -23.95 -23.00
N TYR A 697 -13.21 -24.76 -22.94
CA TYR A 697 -12.03 -24.62 -23.80
C TYR A 697 -11.36 -25.98 -24.00
N PRO A 698 -10.50 -26.16 -25.03
CA PRO A 698 -9.89 -27.46 -25.31
C PRO A 698 -9.11 -28.08 -24.13
N SER A 699 -9.18 -29.40 -23.99
CA SER A 699 -8.55 -30.17 -22.91
C SER A 699 -7.01 -30.27 -23.00
N SER A 700 -6.37 -29.59 -23.97
CA SER A 700 -4.92 -29.60 -24.21
C SER A 700 -4.04 -28.95 -23.12
N VAL A 701 -4.58 -28.06 -22.29
CA VAL A 701 -3.77 -27.33 -21.29
C VAL A 701 -3.51 -28.13 -20.00
N ARG A 702 -2.29 -28.05 -19.47
CA ARG A 702 -1.88 -28.54 -18.13
C ARG A 702 -1.34 -27.36 -17.31
N ILE A 703 -2.04 -27.01 -16.24
CA ILE A 703 -1.77 -25.83 -15.44
C ILE A 703 -0.79 -26.17 -14.31
N ILE A 704 0.32 -25.45 -14.23
CA ILE A 704 1.28 -25.50 -13.13
C ILE A 704 1.13 -24.21 -12.32
N ARG A 705 0.77 -24.37 -11.05
CA ARG A 705 0.61 -23.25 -10.11
C ARG A 705 1.98 -22.80 -9.60
N VAL A 706 2.26 -21.51 -9.72
CA VAL A 706 3.39 -20.85 -9.05
C VAL A 706 2.88 -19.68 -8.23
N MET A 707 3.52 -19.34 -7.10
CA MET A 707 3.05 -18.22 -6.27
C MET A 707 3.04 -16.90 -7.03
N CYS A 708 4.06 -16.67 -7.86
CA CYS A 708 4.16 -15.53 -8.75
C CYS A 708 4.67 -15.98 -10.12
N SER A 709 4.28 -15.33 -11.20
CA SER A 709 4.94 -15.50 -12.50
C SER A 709 6.44 -15.19 -12.44
N GLY A 710 6.86 -14.33 -11.49
CA GLY A 710 8.28 -14.06 -11.21
C GLY A 710 9.10 -15.32 -10.91
N ARG A 711 8.48 -16.38 -10.35
CA ARG A 711 9.11 -17.68 -10.05
C ARG A 711 9.43 -18.51 -11.28
N VAL A 712 8.78 -18.25 -12.42
CA VAL A 712 9.00 -19.01 -13.66
C VAL A 712 10.40 -18.70 -14.20
N SER A 713 11.30 -19.67 -14.09
CA SER A 713 12.67 -19.55 -14.58
C SER A 713 12.75 -19.92 -16.06
N GLU A 714 13.82 -19.47 -16.74
CA GLU A 714 14.05 -19.88 -18.13
C GLU A 714 14.19 -21.39 -18.26
N LYS A 715 14.80 -22.03 -17.24
CA LYS A 715 14.99 -23.48 -17.20
C LYS A 715 13.66 -24.24 -17.22
N MET A 716 12.61 -23.72 -16.58
CA MET A 716 11.28 -24.36 -16.59
C MET A 716 10.65 -24.33 -17.98
N ILE A 717 10.75 -23.19 -18.66
CA ILE A 717 10.24 -23.03 -20.02
C ILE A 717 11.03 -23.93 -20.99
N ILE A 718 12.35 -23.91 -20.86
CA ILE A 718 13.26 -24.76 -21.65
C ILE A 718 12.94 -26.25 -21.42
N ARG A 719 12.84 -26.68 -20.16
CA ARG A 719 12.52 -28.06 -19.80
C ARG A 719 11.20 -28.53 -20.41
N ALA A 720 10.16 -27.68 -20.42
CA ALA A 720 8.89 -28.01 -21.03
C ALA A 720 9.03 -28.29 -22.54
N PHE A 721 9.81 -27.47 -23.25
CA PHE A 721 10.07 -27.70 -24.67
C PHE A 721 11.02 -28.88 -24.94
N GLU A 722 12.04 -29.11 -24.11
CA GLU A 722 12.89 -30.31 -24.17
C GLU A 722 12.09 -31.60 -23.99
N LYS A 723 11.03 -31.55 -23.18
CA LYS A 723 10.06 -32.64 -22.98
C LYS A 723 8.97 -32.70 -24.05
N GLY A 724 9.07 -31.87 -25.09
CA GLY A 724 8.22 -31.94 -26.28
C GLY A 724 6.89 -31.20 -26.17
N ALA A 725 6.68 -30.32 -25.19
CA ALA A 725 5.44 -29.55 -25.04
C ALA A 725 5.06 -28.84 -26.34
N GLY A 726 3.82 -29.00 -26.80
CA GLY A 726 3.29 -28.30 -27.98
C GLY A 726 3.47 -26.79 -27.88
N MET A 727 3.01 -26.19 -26.79
CA MET A 727 3.20 -24.77 -26.47
C MET A 727 3.41 -24.54 -24.97
N VAL A 728 3.93 -23.36 -24.62
CA VAL A 728 4.11 -22.90 -23.25
C VAL A 728 3.47 -21.53 -23.07
N LEU A 729 2.64 -21.39 -22.03
CA LEU A 729 2.03 -20.14 -21.59
C LEU A 729 2.61 -19.72 -20.24
N VAL A 730 3.01 -18.46 -20.12
CA VAL A 730 3.29 -17.81 -18.84
C VAL A 730 2.23 -16.75 -18.60
N ALA A 731 1.35 -16.97 -17.63
CA ALA A 731 0.23 -16.08 -17.34
C ALA A 731 0.46 -15.29 -16.04
N PRO A 732 0.90 -14.02 -16.10
CA PRO A 732 1.05 -13.13 -14.93
C PRO A 732 -0.24 -12.38 -14.52
N CYS A 733 -0.16 -11.67 -13.39
CA CYS A 733 -1.06 -10.53 -13.07
C CYS A 733 -0.79 -9.34 -13.99
N HIS A 734 -1.79 -8.50 -14.26
CA HIS A 734 -1.61 -7.21 -14.93
C HIS A 734 -0.55 -6.35 -14.22
N PRO A 735 0.15 -5.45 -14.94
CA PRO A 735 1.25 -4.63 -14.39
C PRO A 735 0.92 -3.94 -13.05
N ALA A 736 -0.25 -3.31 -12.94
CA ALA A 736 -0.69 -2.59 -11.74
C ALA A 736 -1.24 -3.51 -10.62
N ASP A 737 -1.54 -4.76 -10.93
CA ASP A 737 -2.19 -5.72 -10.03
C ASP A 737 -1.19 -6.74 -9.46
N CYS A 738 0.11 -6.45 -9.47
CA CYS A 738 1.10 -7.40 -8.97
C CYS A 738 1.01 -7.54 -7.44
N HIS A 739 0.53 -8.70 -6.96
CA HIS A 739 0.48 -9.01 -5.53
C HIS A 739 1.87 -9.14 -4.87
N TYR A 740 2.93 -9.15 -5.68
CA TYR A 740 4.32 -9.12 -5.18
C TYR A 740 5.12 -7.92 -5.68
N ILE A 741 4.46 -6.78 -5.89
CA ILE A 741 5.03 -5.47 -6.26
C ILE A 741 5.59 -5.45 -7.70
N SER A 742 6.56 -6.31 -8.02
CA SER A 742 7.27 -6.26 -9.31
C SER A 742 7.57 -7.63 -9.93
N GLY A 743 7.01 -8.71 -9.39
CA GLY A 743 7.30 -10.08 -9.84
C GLY A 743 6.88 -10.34 -11.29
N ASN A 744 5.75 -9.77 -11.73
CA ASN A 744 5.26 -9.89 -13.10
C ASN A 744 6.18 -9.19 -14.12
N GLU A 745 6.71 -8.02 -13.79
CA GLU A 745 7.62 -7.26 -14.65
C GLU A 745 8.96 -7.98 -14.83
N TRP A 746 9.49 -8.60 -13.77
CA TRP A 746 10.67 -9.47 -13.88
C TRP A 746 10.41 -10.69 -14.76
N ALA A 747 9.21 -11.29 -14.65
CA ALA A 747 8.81 -12.41 -15.51
C ALA A 747 8.73 -11.98 -16.98
N ARG A 748 8.10 -10.83 -17.26
CA ARG A 748 7.98 -10.26 -18.61
C ARG A 748 9.34 -10.11 -19.28
N ARG A 749 10.27 -9.41 -18.61
CA ARG A 749 11.64 -9.19 -19.12
C ARG A 749 12.36 -10.50 -19.43
N ARG A 750 12.20 -11.50 -18.56
CA ARG A 750 12.80 -12.83 -18.72
C ARG A 750 12.21 -13.57 -19.92
N VAL A 751 10.88 -13.61 -20.03
CA VAL A 751 10.17 -14.30 -21.12
C VAL A 751 10.44 -13.64 -22.47
N GLU A 752 10.42 -12.31 -22.55
CA GLU A 752 10.78 -11.57 -23.77
C GLU A 752 12.23 -11.82 -24.20
N SER A 753 13.16 -11.84 -23.23
CA SER A 753 14.57 -12.15 -23.48
C SER A 753 14.77 -13.59 -23.97
N LEU A 754 14.06 -14.55 -23.37
CA LEU A 754 14.09 -15.95 -23.80
C LEU A 754 13.48 -16.12 -25.19
N LYS A 755 12.32 -15.51 -25.47
CA LYS A 755 11.63 -15.61 -26.77
C LYS A 755 12.54 -15.20 -27.94
N LYS A 756 13.38 -14.16 -27.76
CA LYS A 756 14.39 -13.74 -28.75
C LYS A 756 15.50 -14.76 -28.99
N ARG A 757 15.79 -15.62 -28.01
CA ARG A 757 16.83 -16.66 -28.10
C ARG A 757 16.29 -18.02 -28.54
N LEU A 758 15.00 -18.31 -28.36
CA LEU A 758 14.39 -19.60 -28.71
C LEU A 758 14.67 -20.01 -30.17
N GLY A 759 14.58 -19.08 -31.12
CA GLY A 759 14.85 -19.39 -32.53
C GLY A 759 16.28 -19.90 -32.77
N LYS A 760 17.26 -19.36 -32.04
CA LYS A 760 18.67 -19.83 -32.10
C LYS A 760 18.85 -21.20 -31.43
N MET A 761 17.92 -21.60 -30.57
CA MET A 761 17.89 -22.89 -29.89
C MET A 761 17.08 -23.95 -30.67
N GLY A 762 16.60 -23.63 -31.87
CA GLY A 762 15.81 -24.54 -32.70
C GLY A 762 14.36 -24.71 -32.25
N VAL A 763 13.83 -23.78 -31.44
CA VAL A 763 12.42 -23.79 -31.00
C VAL A 763 11.69 -22.62 -31.64
N ASN A 764 10.53 -22.89 -32.26
CA ASN A 764 9.68 -21.84 -32.82
C ASN A 764 9.24 -20.85 -31.71
N PRO A 765 9.64 -19.56 -31.77
CA PRO A 765 9.28 -18.57 -30.75
C PRO A 765 7.77 -18.36 -30.57
N GLU A 766 6.96 -18.65 -31.58
CA GLU A 766 5.50 -18.51 -31.52
C GLU A 766 4.83 -19.56 -30.61
N ARG A 767 5.57 -20.58 -30.17
CA ARG A 767 5.10 -21.57 -29.18
C ARG A 767 5.20 -21.06 -27.73
N LEU A 768 5.81 -19.90 -27.46
CA LEU A 768 5.90 -19.29 -26.13
C LEU A 768 5.06 -18.02 -26.04
N TRP A 769 4.04 -18.05 -25.18
CA TRP A 769 3.09 -16.95 -24.97
C TRP A 769 3.22 -16.35 -23.57
N PHE A 770 3.00 -15.04 -23.48
CA PHE A 770 2.96 -14.28 -22.23
C PHE A 770 1.70 -13.41 -22.23
N VAL A 771 0.72 -13.77 -21.41
CA VAL A 771 -0.62 -13.14 -21.45
C VAL A 771 -1.09 -12.77 -20.04
N TYR A 772 -1.38 -11.48 -19.84
CA TYR A 772 -1.92 -10.97 -18.58
C TYR A 772 -3.35 -11.46 -18.36
N VAL A 773 -3.63 -11.97 -17.17
CA VAL A 773 -4.96 -12.44 -16.77
C VAL A 773 -5.20 -12.06 -15.31
N SER A 774 -6.25 -11.28 -15.06
CA SER A 774 -6.80 -10.95 -13.74
C SER A 774 -7.62 -12.10 -13.16
N ALA A 775 -7.87 -12.05 -11.85
CA ALA A 775 -8.70 -13.05 -11.17
C ALA A 775 -10.15 -13.10 -11.68
N ALA A 776 -10.68 -11.99 -12.20
CA ALA A 776 -12.03 -11.91 -12.75
C ALA A 776 -12.12 -12.21 -14.26
N GLU A 777 -10.98 -12.39 -14.93
CA GLU A 777 -10.89 -12.47 -16.40
C GLU A 777 -10.93 -13.93 -16.90
N GLY A 778 -11.94 -14.69 -16.46
CA GLY A 778 -12.12 -16.08 -16.91
C GLY A 778 -12.31 -16.21 -18.42
N ASN A 779 -13.00 -15.26 -19.03
CA ASN A 779 -13.18 -15.17 -20.48
C ASN A 779 -11.86 -14.91 -21.23
N VAL A 780 -10.97 -14.07 -20.69
CA VAL A 780 -9.65 -13.82 -21.29
C VAL A 780 -8.81 -15.08 -21.24
N TYR A 781 -8.83 -15.79 -20.10
CA TYR A 781 -8.14 -17.07 -19.95
C TYR A 781 -8.64 -18.11 -20.96
N GLN A 782 -9.96 -18.32 -21.02
CA GLN A 782 -10.61 -19.23 -21.98
C GLN A 782 -10.19 -18.90 -23.42
N ASN A 783 -10.38 -17.65 -23.85
CA ASN A 783 -10.04 -17.20 -25.20
C ASN A 783 -8.55 -17.39 -25.52
N THR A 784 -7.68 -17.25 -24.52
CA THR A 784 -6.24 -17.49 -24.70
C THR A 784 -5.96 -18.97 -24.98
N ILE A 785 -6.56 -19.88 -24.21
CA ILE A 785 -6.38 -21.33 -24.41
C ILE A 785 -6.95 -21.78 -25.76
N ILE A 786 -8.12 -21.29 -26.15
CA ILE A 786 -8.72 -21.58 -27.48
C ILE A 786 -7.75 -21.17 -28.59
N LYS A 787 -7.29 -19.91 -28.57
CA LYS A 787 -6.36 -19.40 -29.59
C LYS A 787 -5.04 -20.17 -29.63
N MET A 788 -4.48 -20.50 -28.47
CA MET A 788 -3.25 -21.31 -28.42
C MET A 788 -3.49 -22.72 -28.97
N HIS A 789 -4.62 -23.33 -28.64
CA HIS A 789 -4.97 -24.64 -29.20
C HIS A 789 -5.12 -24.60 -30.72
N ASP A 790 -5.78 -23.57 -31.27
CA ASP A 790 -5.91 -23.39 -32.72
C ASP A 790 -4.55 -23.23 -33.41
N VAL A 791 -3.62 -22.50 -32.78
CA VAL A 791 -2.25 -22.39 -33.26
C VAL A 791 -1.54 -23.74 -33.19
N LEU A 792 -1.68 -24.47 -32.09
CA LEU A 792 -1.09 -25.79 -31.91
C LEU A 792 -1.56 -26.78 -33.01
N GLN A 793 -2.84 -26.78 -33.36
CA GLN A 793 -3.38 -27.64 -34.42
C GLN A 793 -2.88 -27.28 -35.83
N LYS A 794 -2.44 -26.03 -36.04
CA LYS A 794 -1.90 -25.57 -37.32
C LYS A 794 -0.40 -25.81 -37.46
N LEU A 795 0.31 -26.05 -36.36
CA LEU A 795 1.74 -26.37 -36.39
C LEU A 795 1.94 -27.77 -36.99
N LYS A 796 2.84 -27.88 -37.97
CA LYS A 796 3.25 -29.19 -38.50
C LYS A 796 3.94 -29.95 -37.38
N ARG A 797 3.78 -31.28 -37.30
CA ARG A 797 4.45 -32.10 -36.27
C ARG A 797 5.98 -31.93 -36.23
N GLY A 798 6.62 -31.61 -37.37
CA GLY A 798 8.05 -31.29 -37.46
C GLY A 798 8.44 -29.91 -36.90
N GLU A 799 7.48 -29.00 -36.69
CA GLU A 799 7.68 -27.70 -36.02
C GLU A 799 7.58 -27.82 -34.49
N ILE A 800 7.15 -29.00 -34.00
CA ILE A 800 7.05 -29.37 -32.60
C ILE A 800 8.19 -30.33 -32.26
N GLY A 801 9.37 -29.76 -32.03
CA GLY A 801 10.59 -30.44 -31.61
C GLY A 801 11.56 -29.48 -30.92
N TRP A 802 12.65 -30.03 -30.36
CA TRP A 802 13.79 -29.28 -29.82
C TRP A 802 15.01 -29.60 -30.67
N GLY A 803 15.65 -28.57 -31.23
CA GLY A 803 16.78 -28.77 -32.16
C GLY A 803 16.35 -29.24 -33.56
N VAL A 804 17.16 -28.89 -34.56
CA VAL A 804 16.86 -29.05 -36.01
C VAL A 804 17.02 -30.50 -36.51
N GLU A 805 17.18 -31.49 -35.62
CA GLU A 805 17.48 -32.88 -36.03
C GLU A 805 16.25 -33.78 -36.19
N GLU A 806 15.13 -33.53 -35.49
CA GLU A 806 13.90 -34.32 -35.69
C GLU A 806 13.24 -34.09 -37.05
N ALA A 807 13.61 -33.01 -37.77
CA ALA A 807 13.11 -32.72 -39.12
C ALA A 807 13.86 -33.48 -40.24
N LYS A 808 14.99 -34.13 -39.95
CA LYS A 808 15.77 -34.91 -40.95
C LYS A 808 15.45 -36.40 -40.96
N ALA A 809 14.61 -36.89 -40.05
CA ALA A 809 14.19 -38.31 -40.00
C ALA A 809 12.90 -38.62 -40.78
N VAL A 810 12.35 -37.64 -41.52
CA VAL A 810 11.14 -37.80 -42.35
C VAL A 810 11.36 -37.19 -43.75
N ALA A 811 12.54 -37.40 -44.33
CA ALA A 811 12.84 -37.11 -45.73
C ALA A 811 13.24 -38.40 -46.45
#